data_AF-A0A7D8YJA6-F1
#
_entry.id   AF-A0A7D8YJA6-F1
#
_cell.length_a   1.000
_cell.length_b   1.000
_cell.length_c   1.000
_cell.angle_alpha   90.00
_cell.angle_beta   90.00
_cell.angle_gamma   90.00
#
_symmetry.space_group_name_H-M   'P 1'
#
loop_
_entity.id
_entity.type
_entity.pdbx_description
1 polymer ?
#
loop_
_entity_poly.entity_id
_entity_poly.type
_entity_poly.pdbx_seq_one_letter_code
_entity_poly.pdbx_strand_id
1 'polypeptide(L)'
;MHSASTTGAAALAAVAGLAVGAAGLMVMAALGSAPAERAAEQAVDDAQAYQPSASHDLPRAFQAQPDGSFTEAQIAQMTPEEVWANLAPIAACFSPDNPPSEKIQGAVLAAMDYAESVGERHNLITRWSFASQNTQDTITWSFVPDGLFIPNAFQGEQSGPSETFSRFNQLFGNNTQLWIAQFENSFDRWAELIGVNYVRETVGGNEWDDGANWSAQPSPGVRGMVRIATKPIDGSGGVLAYNSFPSGSGGTRGNMVLDRQESWQSSAGTFRFLRNVIMHEHGHGLGFAHLCPAVGQTLMEPFINTSFDGPQHDDIRGGHFGYGDVFEPSNNPSQAVQVGLIAPGSPVTIGPVPSPNVTFGSLVSLDRTVDQDWFEFNTSNASAVNVTLTPVGRVYQSGQQASNGACPSGPTIDSRAIQDLAFQVVDANGSTVLATVNNTGAGGTESISDLFIGGPGTFYVRVYSNGGTNDTQLYNLSVSVSNAECGNDGDCDDGDPCNGVEICIDGICFPGEIVDCNNNGIDDACDIASGFSQDCNGNGIPDECDVLGQIYSEQTGNLGELGGANSPTVTFDETPEAGSTVTLTLEARGQFAAAGNSVLVLIDNTPVGSLLVNGANCPAVPDLETLPVDASIWNSARDSNGDVSVVLLVQGASGFACLSDGFSRLSVAYTATPFSQDTNGNGIPDECEDLEPVDCPFDITGPALDGVPDGIVSVADLNYYLGLWLDGDMDADVTGPALDGIPDGIVTTADLNFFVGGWLDSQGACE
;
A
#
# COMPACT_ATOMS: atom_id res chain seq x y z
N MET A 1 -22.08 57.26 -11.06
CA MET A 1 -22.86 57.85 -12.16
C MET A 1 -22.59 57.01 -13.40
N HIS A 2 -23.63 56.71 -14.18
CA HIS A 2 -23.67 55.99 -15.48
C HIS A 2 -22.85 54.67 -15.59
N SER A 3 -23.46 53.47 -15.62
CA SER A 3 -24.39 52.89 -16.62
C SER A 3 -23.70 52.61 -17.96
N ALA A 4 -23.93 51.53 -18.71
CA ALA A 4 -24.83 50.35 -18.68
C ALA A 4 -24.55 49.57 -20.01
N SER A 5 -25.03 48.36 -20.34
CA SER A 5 -25.63 47.20 -19.66
C SER A 5 -25.87 46.10 -20.71
N THR A 6 -26.18 44.84 -20.30
CA THR A 6 -27.06 43.85 -21.01
C THR A 6 -26.64 43.34 -22.41
N THR A 7 -26.95 42.12 -22.88
CA THR A 7 -27.81 40.97 -22.47
C THR A 7 -27.20 39.74 -23.18
N GLY A 8 -27.12 38.51 -22.66
CA GLY A 8 -28.20 37.61 -22.20
C GLY A 8 -28.60 36.64 -23.34
N ALA A 9 -29.00 35.38 -23.18
CA ALA A 9 -29.01 34.36 -22.12
C ALA A 9 -29.78 33.14 -22.70
N ALA A 10 -29.63 31.94 -22.11
CA ALA A 10 -30.50 30.75 -22.27
C ALA A 10 -30.51 29.97 -23.62
N ALA A 11 -30.81 28.66 -23.69
CA ALA A 11 -30.73 27.55 -22.71
C ALA A 11 -31.04 26.17 -23.37
N LEU A 12 -30.75 25.09 -22.62
CA LEU A 12 -31.40 23.76 -22.61
C LEU A 12 -31.16 22.71 -23.74
N ALA A 13 -30.71 21.52 -23.29
CA ALA A 13 -31.21 20.14 -23.58
C ALA A 13 -31.25 19.57 -25.02
N ALA A 14 -31.17 18.25 -25.28
CA ALA A 14 -30.61 17.08 -24.56
C ALA A 14 -30.68 15.81 -25.48
N VAL A 15 -29.95 14.74 -25.11
CA VAL A 15 -30.26 13.29 -25.36
C VAL A 15 -30.08 12.65 -26.78
N ALA A 16 -29.32 11.52 -26.77
CA ALA A 16 -29.34 10.29 -27.61
C ALA A 16 -28.98 10.29 -29.11
N GLY A 17 -28.41 9.16 -29.58
CA GLY A 17 -28.47 8.80 -31.01
C GLY A 17 -27.38 7.87 -31.58
N LEU A 18 -27.37 6.62 -31.13
CA LEU A 18 -26.72 5.42 -31.69
C LEU A 18 -26.37 5.33 -33.21
N ALA A 19 -25.13 4.89 -33.47
CA ALA A 19 -24.75 3.60 -34.11
C ALA A 19 -24.78 3.36 -35.66
N VAL A 20 -23.95 2.34 -36.03
CA VAL A 20 -23.88 1.56 -37.30
C VAL A 20 -23.33 2.31 -38.55
N GLY A 21 -22.44 1.75 -39.38
CA GLY A 21 -21.65 0.52 -39.27
C GLY A 21 -21.11 -0.04 -40.62
N ALA A 22 -19.87 -0.54 -40.59
CA ALA A 22 -19.33 -1.72 -41.30
C ALA A 22 -19.25 -1.83 -42.86
N ALA A 23 -18.37 -2.78 -43.28
CA ALA A 23 -18.05 -3.30 -44.62
C ALA A 23 -17.32 -2.32 -45.57
N GLY A 24 -16.25 -2.67 -46.29
CA GLY A 24 -15.52 -3.92 -46.63
C GLY A 24 -14.51 -3.54 -47.74
N LEU A 25 -13.67 -4.36 -48.37
CA LEU A 25 -13.39 -5.81 -48.34
C LEU A 25 -11.97 -6.01 -48.97
N MET A 26 -11.23 -7.06 -48.59
CA MET A 26 -9.87 -7.36 -49.13
C MET A 26 -9.85 -7.84 -50.59
N VAL A 27 -8.74 -7.63 -51.32
CA VAL A 27 -8.21 -8.55 -52.38
C VAL A 27 -6.66 -8.55 -52.43
N MET A 28 -6.08 -9.72 -52.70
CA MET A 28 -4.65 -10.07 -52.78
C MET A 28 -4.10 -10.10 -54.24
N ALA A 29 -2.79 -10.09 -54.56
CA ALA A 29 -1.55 -9.73 -53.84
C ALA A 29 -0.33 -9.76 -54.80
N ALA A 30 0.84 -9.28 -54.32
CA ALA A 30 2.23 -9.59 -54.75
C ALA A 30 2.71 -9.33 -56.19
N LEU A 31 3.83 -8.58 -56.33
CA LEU A 31 5.09 -9.00 -57.00
C LEU A 31 6.16 -7.86 -57.04
N GLY A 32 7.41 -8.17 -56.64
CA GLY A 32 8.61 -7.74 -57.37
C GLY A 32 9.43 -6.50 -56.95
N SER A 33 10.65 -6.76 -56.45
CA SER A 33 11.93 -6.02 -56.62
C SER A 33 12.15 -4.60 -56.02
N ALA A 34 13.30 -4.51 -55.33
CA ALA A 34 13.99 -3.34 -54.77
C ALA A 34 14.65 -2.43 -55.87
N PRO A 35 15.25 -1.24 -55.60
CA PRO A 35 16.05 -0.90 -54.43
C PRO A 35 15.84 0.50 -53.77
N ALA A 36 16.67 0.76 -52.76
CA ALA A 36 16.65 1.90 -51.85
C ALA A 36 16.81 3.28 -52.52
N GLU A 37 15.89 4.19 -52.21
CA GLU A 37 16.11 5.64 -52.11
C GLU A 37 14.91 6.29 -51.39
N ARG A 38 14.91 6.29 -50.04
CA ARG A 38 14.02 7.10 -49.19
C ARG A 38 14.47 7.07 -47.72
N ALA A 39 15.55 7.79 -47.45
CA ALA A 39 16.08 8.05 -46.10
C ALA A 39 16.64 9.49 -46.02
N ALA A 40 15.85 10.48 -46.45
CA ALA A 40 16.21 11.90 -46.44
C ALA A 40 15.01 12.84 -46.64
N GLU A 41 13.87 12.63 -45.97
CA GLU A 41 12.72 13.56 -46.11
C GLU A 41 11.73 13.55 -44.92
N GLN A 42 12.23 13.61 -43.68
CA GLN A 42 11.41 13.96 -42.50
C GLN A 42 12.25 14.52 -41.33
N ALA A 43 13.07 15.55 -41.62
CA ALA A 43 13.89 16.25 -40.63
C ALA A 43 14.09 17.73 -41.00
N VAL A 44 13.00 18.41 -41.39
CA VAL A 44 12.96 19.87 -41.63
C VAL A 44 11.59 20.39 -41.21
N ASP A 45 11.48 20.93 -39.98
CA ASP A 45 10.50 22.00 -39.68
C ASP A 45 10.77 22.78 -38.37
N ASP A 46 11.60 22.30 -37.43
CA ASP A 46 11.98 23.06 -36.21
C ASP A 46 13.37 23.75 -36.29
N ALA A 47 13.86 24.02 -37.50
CA ALA A 47 15.21 24.59 -37.73
C ALA A 47 15.21 26.01 -38.33
N GLN A 48 14.15 26.81 -38.13
CA GLN A 48 14.08 28.20 -38.63
C GLN A 48 13.50 29.20 -37.62
N ALA A 49 14.25 29.50 -36.56
CA ALA A 49 14.01 30.67 -35.70
C ALA A 49 15.29 31.42 -35.25
N TYR A 50 16.38 31.37 -36.03
CA TYR A 50 17.44 32.38 -35.94
C TYR A 50 18.15 32.59 -37.28
N GLN A 51 17.95 33.77 -37.87
CA GLN A 51 18.81 34.29 -38.94
C GLN A 51 19.70 35.36 -38.31
N PRO A 52 21.04 35.20 -38.26
CA PRO A 52 21.91 36.26 -37.78
C PRO A 52 21.82 37.44 -38.74
N SER A 53 21.35 38.59 -38.24
CA SER A 53 21.30 39.81 -39.03
C SER A 53 22.72 40.25 -39.38
N ALA A 54 22.93 40.66 -40.64
CA ALA A 54 24.24 41.05 -41.14
C ALA A 54 24.65 42.45 -40.66
N SER A 55 24.98 42.56 -39.38
CA SER A 55 25.75 43.67 -38.81
C SER A 55 26.55 43.16 -37.60
N HIS A 56 27.83 42.84 -37.81
CA HIS A 56 28.79 42.61 -36.73
C HIS A 56 29.12 43.93 -36.03
N ASP A 57 28.22 44.40 -35.18
CA ASP A 57 28.67 45.04 -33.94
C ASP A 57 29.15 43.91 -33.01
N LEU A 58 30.34 44.07 -32.43
CA LEU A 58 30.83 43.16 -31.40
C LEU A 58 29.90 43.26 -30.17
N PRO A 59 29.71 42.19 -29.39
CA PRO A 59 28.98 42.27 -28.11
C PRO A 59 29.52 43.44 -27.30
N ARG A 60 28.63 44.27 -26.70
CA ARG A 60 29.10 45.47 -26.01
C ARG A 60 29.93 45.04 -24.81
N ALA A 61 31.23 45.32 -24.85
CA ALA A 61 32.12 45.07 -23.73
C ALA A 61 31.79 46.06 -22.61
N PHE A 62 30.97 45.62 -21.65
CA PHE A 62 30.73 46.39 -20.44
C PHE A 62 32.04 46.46 -19.65
N GLN A 63 32.50 47.66 -19.31
CA GLN A 63 33.61 47.79 -18.37
C GLN A 63 33.09 47.48 -16.96
N ALA A 64 33.73 46.49 -16.34
CA ALA A 64 33.61 46.24 -14.92
C ALA A 64 34.03 47.49 -14.14
N GLN A 65 33.45 47.63 -12.96
CA GLN A 65 33.95 48.53 -11.93
C GLN A 65 35.39 48.10 -11.53
N PRO A 66 36.20 48.98 -10.91
CA PRO A 66 37.59 48.66 -10.54
C PRO A 66 37.76 47.50 -9.54
N ASP A 67 36.66 47.05 -8.91
CA ASP A 67 36.57 45.88 -8.03
C ASP A 67 36.25 44.57 -8.79
N GLY A 68 36.16 44.60 -10.13
CA GLY A 68 35.88 43.43 -10.97
C GLY A 68 34.40 43.08 -11.10
N SER A 69 33.48 44.02 -10.88
CA SER A 69 32.04 43.76 -10.83
C SER A 69 31.18 44.62 -11.77
N PHE A 70 29.93 44.23 -11.95
CA PHE A 70 28.89 45.04 -12.59
C PHE A 70 27.84 45.51 -11.56
N THR A 71 27.16 46.63 -11.83
CA THR A 71 25.97 47.03 -11.04
C THR A 71 24.71 46.35 -11.59
N GLU A 72 23.65 46.23 -10.79
CA GLU A 72 22.32 45.77 -11.27
C GLU A 72 21.88 46.53 -12.52
N ALA A 73 22.15 47.84 -12.57
CA ALA A 73 21.83 48.68 -13.73
C ALA A 73 22.70 48.39 -14.96
N GLN A 74 23.91 47.83 -14.81
CA GLN A 74 24.73 47.34 -15.93
C GLN A 74 24.24 45.96 -16.39
N ILE A 75 23.92 45.06 -15.46
CA ILE A 75 23.39 43.71 -15.74
C ILE A 75 22.05 43.81 -16.49
N ALA A 76 21.13 44.66 -16.02
CA ALA A 76 19.84 44.93 -16.66
C ALA A 76 19.93 45.64 -18.04
N GLN A 77 21.13 45.96 -18.53
CA GLN A 77 21.37 46.52 -19.87
C GLN A 77 22.03 45.53 -20.84
N MET A 78 22.46 44.36 -20.38
CA MET A 78 23.07 43.30 -21.18
C MET A 78 21.99 42.47 -21.90
N THR A 79 22.22 42.11 -23.17
CA THR A 79 21.36 41.14 -23.91
C THR A 79 21.70 39.70 -23.55
N PRO A 80 20.78 38.72 -23.81
CA PRO A 80 21.03 37.27 -23.78
C PRO A 80 22.47 36.82 -24.10
N GLU A 81 23.01 37.32 -25.21
CA GLU A 81 24.33 36.96 -25.72
C GLU A 81 25.47 37.70 -25.00
N GLU A 82 25.20 38.87 -24.39
CA GLU A 82 26.19 39.68 -23.69
C GLU A 82 26.46 39.19 -22.25
N VAL A 83 25.48 38.66 -21.52
CA VAL A 83 25.77 37.99 -20.24
C VAL A 83 26.52 36.68 -20.51
N TRP A 84 26.02 35.86 -21.45
CA TRP A 84 26.63 34.60 -21.86
C TRP A 84 28.09 34.75 -22.35
N ALA A 85 28.40 35.83 -23.07
CA ALA A 85 29.77 36.11 -23.52
C ALA A 85 30.73 36.55 -22.40
N ASN A 86 30.24 36.87 -21.20
CA ASN A 86 31.03 37.36 -20.08
C ASN A 86 31.03 36.44 -18.85
N LEU A 87 30.04 35.55 -18.67
CA LEU A 87 29.87 34.65 -17.52
C LEU A 87 29.29 33.29 -17.96
N ALA A 88 29.74 32.20 -17.34
CA ALA A 88 29.23 30.85 -17.54
C ALA A 88 28.13 30.48 -16.51
N PRO A 89 27.19 29.57 -16.84
CA PRO A 89 26.14 29.11 -15.93
C PRO A 89 26.71 28.09 -14.92
N ILE A 90 27.39 28.62 -13.92
CA ILE A 90 27.97 27.88 -12.80
C ILE A 90 27.29 28.27 -11.50
N ALA A 91 27.24 27.35 -10.54
CA ALA A 91 27.04 27.66 -9.12
C ALA A 91 28.32 27.30 -8.35
N ALA A 92 28.49 27.87 -7.16
CA ALA A 92 29.79 27.94 -6.50
C ALA A 92 29.69 27.97 -4.98
N CYS A 93 30.36 27.04 -4.31
CA CYS A 93 30.39 26.96 -2.86
C CYS A 93 31.29 28.04 -2.24
N PHE A 94 30.78 28.77 -1.26
CA PHE A 94 31.52 29.85 -0.61
C PHE A 94 32.11 29.45 0.74
N SER A 95 33.27 30.02 1.07
CA SER A 95 33.88 29.90 2.40
C SER A 95 33.06 30.66 3.45
N PRO A 96 32.66 30.05 4.59
CA PRO A 96 31.99 30.78 5.67
C PRO A 96 32.93 31.72 6.44
N ASP A 97 34.23 31.41 6.50
CA ASP A 97 35.22 32.18 7.28
C ASP A 97 35.71 33.44 6.55
N ASN A 98 35.73 33.40 5.21
CA ASN A 98 36.16 34.51 4.36
C ASN A 98 35.35 34.53 3.05
N PRO A 99 34.02 34.73 3.09
CA PRO A 99 33.17 34.65 1.90
C PRO A 99 33.52 35.75 0.87
N PRO A 100 33.29 35.50 -0.43
CA PRO A 100 33.36 36.56 -1.43
C PRO A 100 32.25 37.57 -1.17
N SER A 101 32.40 38.82 -1.63
CA SER A 101 31.38 39.84 -1.39
C SER A 101 30.01 39.42 -1.93
N GLU A 102 28.91 39.83 -1.28
CA GLU A 102 27.53 39.58 -1.74
C GLU A 102 27.35 39.91 -3.23
N LYS A 103 28.01 40.97 -3.71
CA LYS A 103 28.03 41.40 -5.12
C LYS A 103 28.65 40.39 -6.08
N ILE A 104 29.66 39.63 -5.65
CA ILE A 104 30.26 38.54 -6.44
C ILE A 104 29.34 37.32 -6.42
N GLN A 105 28.78 36.98 -5.25
CA GLN A 105 27.79 35.90 -5.12
C GLN A 105 26.57 36.16 -6.02
N GLY A 106 26.03 37.39 -5.99
CA GLY A 106 24.95 37.83 -6.86
C GLY A 106 25.31 37.86 -8.36
N ALA A 107 26.57 38.12 -8.71
CA ALA A 107 27.01 38.06 -10.10
C ALA A 107 27.05 36.62 -10.65
N VAL A 108 27.40 35.62 -9.82
CA VAL A 108 27.29 34.19 -10.16
C VAL A 108 25.81 33.81 -10.35
N LEU A 109 24.94 34.16 -9.38
CA LEU A 109 23.50 33.87 -9.44
C LEU A 109 22.80 34.54 -10.63
N ALA A 110 23.15 35.78 -10.97
CA ALA A 110 22.59 36.49 -12.12
C ALA A 110 22.97 35.86 -13.47
N ALA A 111 24.09 35.12 -13.54
CA ALA A 111 24.42 34.30 -14.71
C ALA A 111 23.59 33.01 -14.76
N MET A 112 23.27 32.43 -13.59
CA MET A 112 22.42 31.23 -13.46
C MET A 112 20.96 31.49 -13.83
N ASP A 113 20.27 32.37 -13.08
CA ASP A 113 18.83 32.70 -13.20
C ASP A 113 18.38 33.01 -14.64
N TYR A 114 19.35 33.48 -15.42
CA TYR A 114 19.21 33.92 -16.78
C TYR A 114 19.45 32.83 -17.83
N ALA A 115 20.45 31.97 -17.61
CA ALA A 115 20.73 30.85 -18.48
C ALA A 115 19.71 29.72 -18.29
N GLU A 116 19.27 29.53 -17.04
CA GLU A 116 18.40 28.44 -16.64
C GLU A 116 17.47 28.91 -15.49
N SER A 117 16.15 28.76 -15.63
CA SER A 117 15.18 29.19 -14.61
C SER A 117 15.15 28.25 -13.41
N VAL A 118 15.36 28.77 -12.21
CA VAL A 118 15.21 28.00 -10.96
C VAL A 118 13.74 27.70 -10.68
N GLY A 119 13.40 26.43 -10.44
CA GLY A 119 12.07 25.97 -10.07
C GLY A 119 11.79 26.05 -8.56
N GLU A 120 10.52 26.17 -8.19
CA GLU A 120 10.08 26.37 -6.80
C GLU A 120 10.28 25.14 -5.87
N ARG A 121 10.63 23.96 -6.41
CA ARG A 121 10.81 22.71 -5.66
C ARG A 121 12.29 22.33 -5.61
N HIS A 122 12.83 22.18 -4.41
CA HIS A 122 14.25 21.88 -4.12
C HIS A 122 15.25 22.81 -4.84
N ASN A 123 14.81 23.99 -5.27
CA ASN A 123 15.52 24.90 -6.17
C ASN A 123 16.13 24.20 -7.40
N LEU A 124 15.42 23.24 -7.98
CA LEU A 124 15.86 22.50 -9.17
C LEU A 124 15.92 23.38 -10.41
N ILE A 125 16.99 23.25 -11.18
CA ILE A 125 17.21 23.99 -12.42
C ILE A 125 17.02 23.07 -13.64
N THR A 126 18.02 22.26 -13.98
CA THR A 126 17.97 21.28 -15.06
C THR A 126 18.54 19.94 -14.59
N ARG A 127 17.99 18.83 -15.10
CA ARG A 127 18.47 17.48 -14.80
C ARG A 127 19.15 16.86 -16.01
N TRP A 128 19.99 15.86 -15.78
CA TRP A 128 20.49 15.02 -16.88
C TRP A 128 19.33 14.25 -17.52
N SER A 129 19.26 14.29 -18.86
CA SER A 129 18.22 13.60 -19.63
C SER A 129 18.70 12.22 -20.06
N PHE A 130 18.14 11.17 -19.47
CA PHE A 130 18.42 9.79 -19.84
C PHE A 130 17.29 9.20 -20.70
N ALA A 131 17.49 7.99 -21.24
CA ALA A 131 16.62 7.42 -22.27
C ALA A 131 15.25 6.95 -21.74
N SER A 132 15.11 6.84 -20.42
CA SER A 132 13.91 6.44 -19.68
C SER A 132 13.69 7.40 -18.51
N GLN A 133 12.44 7.53 -18.07
CA GLN A 133 12.12 8.01 -16.73
C GLN A 133 12.14 6.80 -15.79
N ASN A 134 12.46 7.04 -14.50
CA ASN A 134 12.49 6.02 -13.45
C ASN A 134 13.44 4.86 -13.79
N THR A 135 14.70 5.18 -14.10
CA THR A 135 15.81 4.21 -14.16
C THR A 135 16.98 4.72 -13.36
N GLN A 136 17.70 3.83 -12.66
CA GLN A 136 18.93 4.21 -11.96
C GLN A 136 20.01 4.67 -12.94
N ASP A 137 20.08 5.99 -13.14
CA ASP A 137 20.75 6.59 -14.29
C ASP A 137 22.26 6.71 -14.05
N THR A 138 23.09 6.43 -15.06
CA THR A 138 24.57 6.43 -14.89
C THR A 138 25.20 7.75 -15.33
N ILE A 139 25.81 8.47 -14.40
CA ILE A 139 26.68 9.62 -14.67
C ILE A 139 28.14 9.15 -14.66
N THR A 140 28.84 9.27 -15.79
CA THR A 140 30.29 9.03 -15.83
C THR A 140 31.07 10.28 -15.43
N TRP A 141 32.21 10.13 -14.76
CA TRP A 141 33.03 11.26 -14.33
C TRP A 141 34.54 11.01 -14.51
N SER A 142 35.34 12.06 -14.71
CA SER A 142 36.80 11.93 -14.87
C SER A 142 37.58 13.13 -14.35
N PHE A 143 38.82 12.90 -13.94
CA PHE A 143 39.80 13.99 -13.79
C PHE A 143 40.38 14.35 -15.16
N VAL A 144 40.71 15.63 -15.34
CA VAL A 144 41.50 16.09 -16.49
C VAL A 144 43.01 16.07 -16.16
N PRO A 145 43.89 15.84 -17.14
CA PRO A 145 45.33 15.94 -16.94
C PRO A 145 45.79 17.34 -16.52
N ASP A 146 46.86 17.38 -15.74
CA ASP A 146 47.62 18.61 -15.49
C ASP A 146 48.06 19.25 -16.81
N GLY A 147 47.98 20.58 -16.88
CA GLY A 147 48.29 21.36 -18.07
C GLY A 147 47.12 21.54 -19.05
N LEU A 148 45.99 20.85 -18.90
CA LEU A 148 44.79 21.16 -19.69
C LEU A 148 44.33 22.58 -19.38
N PHE A 149 44.17 23.42 -20.42
CA PHE A 149 43.72 24.80 -20.23
C PHE A 149 42.23 24.88 -19.88
N ILE A 150 41.94 25.54 -18.77
CA ILE A 150 40.60 25.79 -18.24
C ILE A 150 40.33 27.31 -18.36
N PRO A 151 39.25 27.73 -19.04
CA PRO A 151 38.85 29.14 -19.10
C PRO A 151 38.40 29.66 -17.73
N ASN A 152 38.25 30.97 -17.57
CA ASN A 152 37.49 31.52 -16.46
C ASN A 152 35.99 31.31 -16.71
N ALA A 153 35.27 30.90 -15.67
CA ALA A 153 33.82 30.81 -15.64
C ALA A 153 33.16 32.13 -15.25
N PHE A 154 33.81 32.97 -14.43
CA PHE A 154 33.29 34.28 -14.04
C PHE A 154 34.32 35.41 -14.12
N GLN A 155 33.88 36.65 -13.86
CA GLN A 155 34.72 37.84 -13.91
C GLN A 155 35.53 38.00 -12.61
N GLY A 156 36.83 38.25 -12.74
CA GLY A 156 37.78 38.35 -11.61
C GLY A 156 38.62 37.09 -11.41
N GLU A 157 38.08 35.94 -11.83
CA GLU A 157 38.76 34.65 -11.86
C GLU A 157 39.85 34.59 -12.96
N GLN A 158 40.96 33.90 -12.66
CA GLN A 158 42.04 33.69 -13.63
C GLN A 158 41.83 32.40 -14.44
N SER A 159 41.92 32.47 -15.77
CA SER A 159 42.07 31.26 -16.61
C SER A 159 43.48 30.68 -16.47
N GLY A 160 43.63 29.37 -16.63
CA GLY A 160 44.90 28.70 -16.38
C GLY A 160 44.91 27.19 -16.66
N PRO A 161 46.07 26.54 -16.58
CA PRO A 161 46.16 25.10 -16.65
C PRO A 161 45.51 24.44 -15.42
N SER A 162 44.99 23.23 -15.60
CA SER A 162 44.70 22.33 -14.49
C SER A 162 46.00 21.95 -13.77
N GLU A 163 45.95 21.92 -12.44
CA GLU A 163 47.01 21.50 -11.53
C GLU A 163 46.52 20.35 -10.61
N THR A 164 45.42 19.66 -10.93
CA THR A 164 44.80 18.63 -10.07
C THR A 164 45.80 17.64 -9.48
N PHE A 165 46.58 16.96 -10.31
CA PHE A 165 47.49 15.91 -9.86
C PHE A 165 48.71 16.47 -9.14
N SER A 166 49.37 17.49 -9.67
CA SER A 166 50.52 18.12 -9.01
C SER A 166 50.14 18.75 -7.66
N ARG A 167 48.97 19.38 -7.57
CA ARG A 167 48.49 20.01 -6.34
C ARG A 167 48.03 18.99 -5.31
N PHE A 168 47.14 18.06 -5.65
CA PHE A 168 46.66 17.08 -4.68
C PHE A 168 47.79 16.12 -4.25
N ASN A 169 48.72 15.74 -5.14
CA ASN A 169 49.90 14.98 -4.72
C ASN A 169 50.82 15.80 -3.80
N GLN A 170 51.01 17.11 -4.03
CA GLN A 170 51.73 17.95 -3.07
C GLN A 170 51.05 17.97 -1.70
N LEU A 171 49.73 18.16 -1.66
CA LEU A 171 48.95 18.30 -0.43
C LEU A 171 48.84 16.99 0.37
N PHE A 172 48.71 15.85 -0.31
CA PHE A 172 48.54 14.51 0.28
C PHE A 172 49.84 13.69 0.33
N GLY A 173 51.01 14.32 0.26
CA GLY A 173 52.31 13.65 0.45
C GLY A 173 52.67 12.62 -0.63
N ASN A 174 52.24 12.86 -1.86
CA ASN A 174 52.27 11.98 -3.04
C ASN A 174 51.45 10.68 -2.91
N ASN A 175 50.48 10.64 -1.99
CA ASN A 175 49.53 9.53 -1.92
C ASN A 175 48.34 9.77 -2.86
N THR A 176 48.52 9.47 -4.15
CA THR A 176 47.51 9.71 -5.19
C THR A 176 46.18 9.00 -4.89
N GLN A 177 46.25 7.73 -4.48
CA GLN A 177 45.08 6.90 -4.23
C GLN A 177 44.25 7.42 -3.03
N LEU A 178 44.89 7.97 -2.00
CA LEU A 178 44.18 8.50 -0.83
C LEU A 178 43.26 9.67 -1.17
N TRP A 179 43.71 10.61 -2.02
CA TRP A 179 42.88 11.76 -2.36
C TRP A 179 41.85 11.41 -3.43
N ILE A 180 42.18 10.57 -4.41
CA ILE A 180 41.21 10.03 -5.39
C ILE A 180 40.06 9.33 -4.67
N ALA A 181 40.37 8.50 -3.66
CA ALA A 181 39.35 7.86 -2.84
C ALA A 181 38.41 8.85 -2.12
N GLN A 182 38.78 10.11 -1.89
CA GLN A 182 37.87 11.09 -1.32
C GLN A 182 36.85 11.62 -2.35
N PHE A 183 37.22 11.69 -3.63
CA PHE A 183 36.29 11.95 -4.72
C PHE A 183 35.37 10.75 -4.94
N GLU A 184 35.93 9.54 -5.02
CA GLU A 184 35.14 8.29 -5.14
C GLU A 184 34.12 8.18 -3.99
N ASN A 185 34.55 8.30 -2.73
CA ASN A 185 33.65 8.36 -1.55
C ASN A 185 32.56 9.46 -1.62
N SER A 186 32.77 10.53 -2.40
CA SER A 186 31.80 11.63 -2.54
C SER A 186 30.74 11.32 -3.60
N PHE A 187 31.12 10.67 -4.70
CA PHE A 187 30.19 10.16 -5.71
C PHE A 187 29.44 8.93 -5.20
N ASP A 188 30.14 7.99 -4.58
CA ASP A 188 29.55 6.79 -3.95
C ASP A 188 28.50 7.18 -2.90
N ARG A 189 28.74 8.25 -2.13
CA ARG A 189 27.76 8.74 -1.15
C ARG A 189 26.53 9.40 -1.78
N TRP A 190 26.63 9.97 -2.99
CA TRP A 190 25.43 10.35 -3.74
C TRP A 190 24.69 9.11 -4.26
N ALA A 191 25.40 8.11 -4.82
CA ALA A 191 24.78 6.85 -5.29
C ALA A 191 24.10 6.04 -4.17
N GLU A 192 24.63 6.09 -2.95
CA GLU A 192 24.02 5.48 -1.76
C GLU A 192 22.68 6.14 -1.36
N LEU A 193 22.40 7.35 -1.84
CA LEU A 193 21.26 8.15 -1.38
C LEU A 193 20.17 8.40 -2.43
N ILE A 194 20.49 8.36 -3.73
CA ILE A 194 19.57 8.73 -4.83
C ILE A 194 19.68 7.75 -6.01
N GLY A 195 18.72 7.77 -6.93
CA GLY A 195 18.66 6.91 -8.14
C GLY A 195 19.71 7.18 -9.21
N VAL A 196 20.98 7.42 -8.84
CA VAL A 196 22.08 7.73 -9.76
C VAL A 196 23.30 6.85 -9.49
N ASN A 197 23.74 6.14 -10.51
CA ASN A 197 25.01 5.41 -10.52
C ASN A 197 26.17 6.31 -10.97
N TYR A 198 27.36 6.14 -10.39
CA TYR A 198 28.58 6.80 -10.86
C TYR A 198 29.62 5.81 -11.37
N VAL A 199 30.25 6.17 -12.50
CA VAL A 199 31.38 5.41 -13.05
C VAL A 199 32.53 6.35 -13.37
N ARG A 200 33.69 6.08 -12.78
CA ARG A 200 34.91 6.85 -13.02
C ARG A 200 35.59 6.39 -14.32
N GLU A 201 35.80 7.33 -15.24
CA GLU A 201 36.46 7.13 -16.53
C GLU A 201 37.95 7.45 -16.45
N THR A 202 38.78 6.57 -17.00
CA THR A 202 40.26 6.69 -17.04
C THR A 202 40.79 6.13 -18.36
N VAL A 203 41.86 6.69 -18.92
CA VAL A 203 42.37 6.26 -20.24
C VAL A 203 43.86 5.95 -20.24
N GLY A 204 44.23 4.90 -20.98
CA GLY A 204 45.63 4.54 -21.23
C GLY A 204 46.43 4.11 -19.99
N GLY A 205 45.76 3.76 -18.89
CA GLY A 205 46.39 3.45 -17.60
C GLY A 205 46.80 4.69 -16.78
N ASN A 206 46.30 5.88 -17.15
CA ASN A 206 46.45 7.10 -16.35
C ASN A 206 45.24 7.30 -15.45
N GLU A 207 45.39 8.08 -14.38
CA GLU A 207 44.30 8.44 -13.45
C GLU A 207 43.36 9.55 -14.00
N TRP A 208 43.50 9.92 -15.27
CA TRP A 208 42.79 11.03 -15.93
C TRP A 208 42.26 10.62 -17.31
N ASP A 209 41.41 11.48 -17.89
CA ASP A 209 40.79 11.30 -19.22
C ASP A 209 41.72 11.58 -20.40
N ASP A 210 41.18 11.56 -21.63
CA ASP A 210 41.95 11.77 -22.86
C ASP A 210 42.57 13.16 -23.03
N GLY A 211 42.36 14.09 -22.09
CA GLY A 211 42.95 15.42 -22.12
C GLY A 211 42.42 16.28 -23.26
N ALA A 212 41.27 15.92 -23.84
CA ALA A 212 40.59 16.79 -24.79
C ALA A 212 40.21 18.12 -24.13
N ASN A 213 40.08 19.17 -24.96
CA ASN A 213 39.68 20.54 -24.57
C ASN A 213 38.54 20.52 -23.53
N TRP A 214 38.53 21.48 -22.60
CA TRP A 214 37.56 21.54 -21.50
C TRP A 214 36.08 21.38 -21.93
N SER A 215 35.73 21.94 -23.09
CA SER A 215 34.41 21.90 -23.74
C SER A 215 34.10 20.64 -24.57
N ALA A 216 34.97 19.62 -24.54
CA ALA A 216 34.78 18.40 -25.31
C ALA A 216 33.63 17.56 -24.72
N GLN A 217 32.65 17.23 -25.57
CA GLN A 217 31.49 16.41 -25.22
C GLN A 217 31.88 15.06 -24.58
N PRO A 218 31.05 14.44 -23.73
CA PRO A 218 31.36 13.16 -23.09
C PRO A 218 31.70 12.07 -24.13
N SER A 219 32.58 11.13 -23.77
CA SER A 219 32.99 10.05 -24.66
C SER A 219 33.21 8.76 -23.87
N PRO A 220 32.27 7.80 -23.93
CA PRO A 220 32.32 6.58 -23.12
C PRO A 220 33.66 5.84 -23.21
N GLY A 221 34.15 5.36 -22.06
CA GLY A 221 35.41 4.63 -21.92
C GLY A 221 36.68 5.50 -21.96
N VAL A 222 36.58 6.82 -22.15
CA VAL A 222 37.75 7.72 -22.25
C VAL A 222 37.59 9.11 -21.64
N ARG A 223 36.36 9.63 -21.48
CA ARG A 223 36.07 10.96 -20.91
C ARG A 223 34.67 11.00 -20.31
N GLY A 224 34.59 11.38 -19.02
CA GLY A 224 33.34 11.45 -18.27
C GLY A 224 32.35 12.50 -18.78
N MET A 225 31.10 12.38 -18.32
CA MET A 225 30.09 13.43 -18.40
C MET A 225 30.46 14.62 -17.51
N VAL A 226 30.88 14.34 -16.28
CA VAL A 226 31.42 15.32 -15.31
C VAL A 226 32.95 15.30 -15.37
N ARG A 227 33.58 16.40 -15.75
CA ARG A 227 35.06 16.53 -15.72
C ARG A 227 35.51 17.43 -14.59
N ILE A 228 36.55 17.01 -13.88
CA ILE A 228 37.04 17.68 -12.66
C ILE A 228 38.45 18.25 -12.90
N ALA A 229 38.60 19.54 -12.62
CA ALA A 229 39.86 20.27 -12.68
C ALA A 229 40.17 21.01 -11.37
N THR A 230 41.38 21.51 -11.23
CA THR A 230 41.81 22.33 -10.08
C THR A 230 42.77 23.40 -10.56
N LYS A 231 42.55 24.67 -10.21
CA LYS A 231 43.36 25.81 -10.68
C LYS A 231 43.24 26.99 -9.70
N PRO A 232 43.95 28.12 -9.86
CA PRO A 232 43.66 29.31 -9.04
C PRO A 232 42.26 29.85 -9.37
N ILE A 233 41.46 30.19 -8.37
CA ILE A 233 40.20 30.93 -8.53
C ILE A 233 40.37 32.34 -7.96
N ASP A 234 40.41 32.50 -6.63
CA ASP A 234 40.51 33.81 -5.98
C ASP A 234 41.46 33.90 -4.76
N GLY A 235 41.84 32.78 -4.14
CA GLY A 235 42.73 32.79 -2.98
C GLY A 235 42.49 31.61 -2.04
N SER A 236 42.63 31.84 -0.73
CA SER A 236 42.08 30.90 0.26
C SER A 236 40.96 31.62 1.03
N GLY A 237 39.88 30.89 1.28
CA GLY A 237 38.55 31.48 1.41
C GLY A 237 37.95 31.78 0.05
N GLY A 238 36.98 32.69 0.01
CA GLY A 238 36.33 33.11 -1.23
C GLY A 238 35.49 31.98 -1.83
N VAL A 239 35.68 31.75 -3.13
CA VAL A 239 35.07 30.69 -3.91
C VAL A 239 35.91 29.40 -3.77
N LEU A 240 35.39 28.42 -3.03
CA LEU A 240 36.11 27.17 -2.76
C LEU A 240 36.19 26.29 -4.01
N ALA A 241 35.10 26.25 -4.77
CA ALA A 241 34.94 25.54 -6.02
C ALA A 241 33.74 26.11 -6.80
N TYR A 242 33.52 25.58 -8.00
CA TYR A 242 32.27 25.77 -8.74
C TYR A 242 31.97 24.58 -9.65
N ASN A 243 30.70 24.41 -10.02
CA ASN A 243 30.23 23.40 -10.95
C ASN A 243 29.29 23.99 -12.00
N SER A 244 29.36 23.48 -13.23
CA SER A 244 28.35 23.78 -14.26
C SER A 244 27.10 22.92 -14.06
N PHE A 245 25.92 23.45 -14.38
CA PHE A 245 24.67 22.68 -14.39
C PHE A 245 24.61 21.63 -15.52
N PRO A 246 23.68 20.66 -15.46
CA PRO A 246 23.51 19.62 -16.50
C PRO A 246 23.23 20.16 -17.92
N SER A 247 22.52 21.29 -18.07
CA SER A 247 22.12 21.77 -19.41
C SER A 247 23.11 22.70 -20.11
N GLY A 248 24.09 23.25 -19.40
CA GLY A 248 24.99 24.32 -19.84
C GLY A 248 25.49 24.23 -21.29
N SER A 249 25.34 25.32 -22.05
CA SER A 249 25.89 25.44 -23.41
C SER A 249 27.42 25.46 -23.42
N GLY A 250 28.02 25.15 -24.57
CA GLY A 250 29.49 25.21 -24.72
C GLY A 250 30.25 23.97 -24.22
N GLY A 251 29.55 22.94 -23.75
CA GLY A 251 30.15 21.60 -23.54
C GLY A 251 30.91 21.42 -22.22
N THR A 252 30.64 22.26 -21.23
CA THR A 252 31.18 22.12 -19.86
C THR A 252 30.17 21.55 -18.87
N ARG A 253 29.07 20.96 -19.36
CA ARG A 253 27.93 20.42 -18.57
C ARG A 253 28.40 19.55 -17.42
N GLY A 254 27.96 19.84 -16.21
CA GLY A 254 28.36 19.10 -15.01
C GLY A 254 29.83 19.23 -14.59
N ASN A 255 30.70 19.93 -15.33
CA ASN A 255 32.12 19.99 -14.98
C ASN A 255 32.37 20.81 -13.70
N MET A 256 33.32 20.32 -12.89
CA MET A 256 33.72 20.86 -11.59
C MET A 256 35.12 21.50 -11.64
N VAL A 257 35.31 22.62 -10.96
CA VAL A 257 36.63 23.24 -10.76
C VAL A 257 36.82 23.65 -9.31
N LEU A 258 37.90 23.19 -8.68
CA LEU A 258 38.26 23.52 -7.30
C LEU A 258 39.34 24.61 -7.27
N ASP A 259 39.32 25.52 -6.27
CA ASP A 259 40.48 26.39 -6.04
C ASP A 259 41.64 25.55 -5.47
N ARG A 260 42.74 25.49 -6.21
CA ARG A 260 44.00 24.88 -5.77
C ARG A 260 44.47 25.39 -4.42
N GLN A 261 44.24 26.65 -4.05
CA GLN A 261 44.85 27.29 -2.90
C GLN A 261 44.35 26.74 -1.55
N GLU A 262 43.21 26.05 -1.56
CA GLU A 262 42.58 25.53 -0.34
C GLU A 262 43.34 24.40 0.36
N SER A 263 42.97 24.18 1.63
CA SER A 263 43.53 23.16 2.51
C SER A 263 42.83 21.79 2.37
N TRP A 264 42.72 21.29 1.14
CA TRP A 264 42.04 20.02 0.80
C TRP A 264 42.52 18.81 1.60
N GLN A 265 43.78 18.81 2.06
CA GLN A 265 44.37 17.78 2.92
C GLN A 265 43.91 17.78 4.38
N SER A 266 42.98 18.67 4.77
CA SER A 266 42.43 18.71 6.13
C SER A 266 41.76 17.38 6.48
N SER A 267 42.41 16.56 7.30
CA SER A 267 41.97 15.20 7.62
C SER A 267 40.84 15.12 8.65
N ALA A 268 40.34 16.26 9.13
CA ALA A 268 39.23 16.34 10.08
C ALA A 268 37.97 15.67 9.50
N GLY A 269 37.29 14.85 10.31
CA GLY A 269 36.08 14.12 9.87
C GLY A 269 36.30 13.25 8.64
N THR A 270 37.45 12.57 8.54
CA THR A 270 37.85 11.79 7.35
C THR A 270 37.75 12.62 6.07
N PHE A 271 38.52 13.72 6.02
CA PHE A 271 38.58 14.66 4.89
C PHE A 271 37.24 15.36 4.56
N ARG A 272 36.39 15.57 5.57
CA ARG A 272 35.03 16.12 5.41
C ARG A 272 34.98 17.45 4.67
N PHE A 273 35.95 18.34 4.88
CA PHE A 273 35.99 19.62 4.18
C PHE A 273 36.04 19.42 2.66
N LEU A 274 36.97 18.58 2.18
CA LEU A 274 37.07 18.20 0.77
C LEU A 274 35.80 17.47 0.30
N ARG A 275 35.36 16.44 1.03
CA ARG A 275 34.21 15.61 0.63
C ARG A 275 32.90 16.40 0.57
N ASN A 276 32.60 17.25 1.57
CA ASN A 276 31.39 18.07 1.54
C ASN A 276 31.44 19.11 0.40
N VAL A 277 32.59 19.72 0.08
CA VAL A 277 32.68 20.62 -1.09
C VAL A 277 32.43 19.84 -2.38
N ILE A 278 33.07 18.68 -2.60
CA ILE A 278 32.83 17.85 -3.79
C ILE A 278 31.34 17.46 -3.89
N MET A 279 30.73 17.01 -2.79
CA MET A 279 29.31 16.62 -2.80
C MET A 279 28.38 17.82 -3.04
N HIS A 280 28.69 19.01 -2.50
CA HIS A 280 27.93 20.23 -2.73
C HIS A 280 28.00 20.67 -4.20
N GLU A 281 29.22 20.79 -4.74
CA GLU A 281 29.43 21.15 -6.14
C GLU A 281 28.79 20.14 -7.10
N HIS A 282 28.89 18.85 -6.78
CA HIS A 282 28.21 17.84 -7.56
C HIS A 282 26.67 17.88 -7.41
N GLY A 283 26.14 18.45 -6.33
CA GLY A 283 24.72 18.78 -6.22
C GLY A 283 24.26 19.80 -7.27
N HIS A 284 25.10 20.80 -7.58
CA HIS A 284 24.89 21.66 -8.76
C HIS A 284 25.05 20.86 -10.07
N GLY A 285 26.02 19.95 -10.13
CA GLY A 285 26.17 18.97 -11.21
C GLY A 285 25.01 17.98 -11.38
N LEU A 286 24.12 17.89 -10.40
CA LEU A 286 22.84 17.17 -10.42
C LEU A 286 21.64 18.06 -10.72
N GLY A 287 21.78 19.38 -10.68
CA GLY A 287 20.71 20.33 -11.01
C GLY A 287 20.17 21.17 -9.85
N PHE A 288 20.68 21.03 -8.62
CA PHE A 288 20.20 21.81 -7.48
C PHE A 288 20.84 23.19 -7.46
N ALA A 289 20.06 24.28 -7.35
CA ALA A 289 20.61 25.58 -6.98
C ALA A 289 20.86 25.66 -5.46
N HIS A 290 21.45 26.76 -5.00
CA HIS A 290 21.60 27.00 -3.56
C HIS A 290 20.27 27.07 -2.83
N LEU A 291 20.23 26.54 -1.61
CA LEU A 291 19.08 26.55 -0.71
C LEU A 291 19.26 27.52 0.46
N CYS A 292 18.18 28.16 0.85
CA CYS A 292 18.16 29.20 1.88
C CYS A 292 17.02 29.00 2.90
N PRO A 293 17.17 29.45 4.15
CA PRO A 293 18.29 30.23 4.68
C PRO A 293 19.54 29.38 4.99
N ALA A 294 20.72 30.01 4.99
CA ALA A 294 21.98 29.37 5.36
C ALA A 294 22.09 29.24 6.88
N VAL A 295 21.57 28.14 7.44
CA VAL A 295 21.50 27.89 8.90
C VAL A 295 22.13 26.55 9.32
N GLY A 296 22.76 25.84 8.39
CA GLY A 296 23.38 24.53 8.59
C GLY A 296 22.41 23.37 8.62
N GLN A 297 21.32 23.44 7.84
CA GLN A 297 20.29 22.40 7.74
C GLN A 297 20.41 21.51 6.48
N THR A 298 21.08 21.97 5.42
CA THR A 298 21.23 21.23 4.16
C THR A 298 22.62 21.42 3.55
N LEU A 299 23.09 20.47 2.73
CA LEU A 299 24.38 20.55 2.05
C LEU A 299 24.38 21.66 0.99
N MET A 300 23.29 21.84 0.25
CA MET A 300 23.16 22.86 -0.80
C MET A 300 23.02 24.30 -0.30
N GLU A 301 23.28 24.60 0.98
CA GLU A 301 23.41 25.99 1.44
C GLU A 301 24.65 26.65 0.83
N PRO A 302 24.61 27.95 0.47
CA PRO A 302 25.70 28.62 -0.28
C PRO A 302 27.04 28.70 0.45
N PHE A 303 27.09 28.39 1.75
CA PHE A 303 28.32 28.39 2.54
C PHE A 303 28.61 26.99 3.06
N ILE A 304 29.81 26.48 2.83
CA ILE A 304 30.15 25.10 3.21
C ILE A 304 29.98 24.87 4.73
N ASN A 305 29.29 23.78 5.08
CA ASN A 305 29.16 23.34 6.46
C ASN A 305 29.87 21.98 6.65
N THR A 306 30.59 21.82 7.76
CA THR A 306 31.34 20.60 8.12
C THR A 306 30.91 19.98 9.46
N SER A 307 29.78 20.46 10.03
CA SER A 307 29.19 19.84 11.22
C SER A 307 28.56 18.47 10.91
N PHE A 308 27.97 18.33 9.72
CA PHE A 308 27.43 17.09 9.15
C PHE A 308 28.29 16.58 7.97
N ASP A 309 28.01 15.37 7.50
CA ASP A 309 28.82 14.64 6.51
C ASP A 309 27.97 14.31 5.28
N GLY A 310 28.20 15.02 4.17
CA GLY A 310 27.45 14.84 2.92
C GLY A 310 25.98 15.33 2.91
N PRO A 311 25.18 14.87 1.93
CA PRO A 311 23.81 15.33 1.72
C PRO A 311 22.92 15.09 2.94
N GLN A 312 21.99 16.00 3.15
CA GLN A 312 21.02 16.05 4.24
C GLN A 312 19.59 15.86 3.70
N HIS A 313 18.60 15.99 4.58
CA HIS A 313 17.19 15.71 4.30
C HIS A 313 16.65 16.32 2.99
N ASP A 314 16.80 17.63 2.76
CA ASP A 314 16.23 18.28 1.56
C ASP A 314 17.06 17.99 0.29
N ASP A 315 18.37 17.78 0.44
CA ASP A 315 19.24 17.38 -0.67
C ASP A 315 18.87 15.97 -1.18
N ILE A 316 18.52 15.04 -0.27
CA ILE A 316 17.98 13.72 -0.62
C ILE A 316 16.63 13.86 -1.34
N ARG A 317 15.69 14.66 -0.80
CA ARG A 317 14.39 14.88 -1.45
C ARG A 317 14.54 15.46 -2.86
N GLY A 318 15.42 16.44 -3.05
CA GLY A 318 15.71 17.01 -4.37
C GLY A 318 16.32 16.00 -5.34
N GLY A 319 17.19 15.11 -4.84
CA GLY A 319 17.72 13.99 -5.60
C GLY A 319 16.66 12.99 -6.03
N HIS A 320 15.79 12.57 -5.11
CA HIS A 320 14.67 11.67 -5.40
C HIS A 320 13.69 12.29 -6.41
N PHE A 321 13.31 13.56 -6.26
CA PHE A 321 12.48 14.25 -7.26
C PHE A 321 13.14 14.31 -8.64
N GLY A 322 14.47 14.45 -8.69
CA GLY A 322 15.22 14.58 -9.95
C GLY A 322 15.50 13.25 -10.66
N TYR A 323 15.72 12.18 -9.90
CA TYR A 323 16.37 10.95 -10.38
C TYR A 323 15.75 9.65 -9.83
N GLY A 324 14.67 9.73 -9.04
CA GLY A 324 14.14 8.59 -8.29
C GLY A 324 14.97 8.26 -7.05
N ASP A 325 14.47 7.33 -6.25
CA ASP A 325 15.21 6.78 -5.12
C ASP A 325 16.20 5.68 -5.56
N VAL A 326 16.90 5.05 -4.60
CA VAL A 326 17.96 4.07 -4.91
C VAL A 326 17.45 2.74 -5.48
N PHE A 327 16.14 2.51 -5.48
CA PHE A 327 15.50 1.26 -5.89
C PHE A 327 14.80 1.34 -7.25
N GLU A 328 14.79 2.52 -7.89
CA GLU A 328 14.08 2.74 -9.15
C GLU A 328 14.74 2.06 -10.38
N PRO A 329 13.98 1.41 -11.28
CA PRO A 329 12.52 1.31 -11.29
C PRO A 329 11.97 0.31 -10.25
N SER A 330 10.98 0.73 -9.47
CA SER A 330 10.24 -0.12 -8.52
C SER A 330 8.72 -0.19 -8.83
N ASN A 331 8.32 0.39 -9.96
CA ASN A 331 6.95 0.81 -10.30
C ASN A 331 5.91 -0.28 -10.68
N ASN A 332 6.21 -1.58 -10.54
CA ASN A 332 5.26 -2.71 -10.75
C ASN A 332 5.83 -4.03 -10.18
N PRO A 333 5.02 -5.11 -10.05
CA PRO A 333 5.48 -6.38 -9.46
C PRO A 333 6.74 -6.98 -10.10
N SER A 334 6.91 -6.85 -11.43
CA SER A 334 8.08 -7.42 -12.13
C SER A 334 9.38 -6.62 -11.93
N GLN A 335 9.27 -5.46 -11.29
CA GLN A 335 10.36 -4.57 -10.91
C GLN A 335 10.45 -4.40 -9.39
N ALA A 336 9.70 -5.21 -8.62
CA ALA A 336 9.61 -5.03 -7.17
C ALA A 336 10.96 -5.22 -6.46
N VAL A 337 11.22 -4.34 -5.49
CA VAL A 337 12.39 -4.38 -4.62
C VAL A 337 12.42 -5.68 -3.85
N GLN A 338 13.49 -6.44 -4.02
CA GLN A 338 13.62 -7.78 -3.46
C GLN A 338 14.03 -7.71 -1.98
N VAL A 339 13.04 -7.67 -1.08
CA VAL A 339 13.22 -7.76 0.37
C VAL A 339 13.64 -9.18 0.78
N GLY A 340 13.08 -10.18 0.09
CA GLY A 340 13.38 -11.60 0.28
C GLY A 340 12.66 -12.25 1.46
N LEU A 341 13.18 -13.36 1.95
CA LEU A 341 12.58 -14.13 3.05
C LEU A 341 12.62 -13.35 4.37
N ILE A 342 11.44 -12.99 4.89
CA ILE A 342 11.30 -12.44 6.24
C ILE A 342 11.13 -13.61 7.21
N ALA A 343 12.02 -13.69 8.20
CA ALA A 343 11.94 -14.72 9.23
C ALA A 343 10.92 -14.32 10.32
N PRO A 344 10.12 -15.26 10.85
CA PRO A 344 9.21 -15.01 11.97
C PRO A 344 9.89 -14.28 13.13
N GLY A 345 9.23 -13.21 13.62
CA GLY A 345 9.73 -12.36 14.71
C GLY A 345 10.94 -11.48 14.36
N SER A 346 11.38 -11.43 13.09
CA SER A 346 12.51 -10.62 12.62
C SER A 346 12.03 -9.52 11.65
N PRO A 347 11.60 -8.35 12.14
CA PRO A 347 11.13 -7.25 11.28
C PRO A 347 12.24 -6.76 10.34
N VAL A 348 11.87 -6.48 9.10
CA VAL A 348 12.72 -5.81 8.11
C VAL A 348 12.20 -4.39 7.89
N THR A 349 13.06 -3.39 8.06
CA THR A 349 12.74 -1.99 7.80
C THR A 349 13.54 -1.47 6.62
N ILE A 350 12.83 -0.95 5.63
CA ILE A 350 13.32 -0.42 4.36
C ILE A 350 13.21 1.11 4.42
N GLY A 351 14.24 1.80 3.91
CA GLY A 351 14.37 3.26 3.98
C GLY A 351 15.46 3.83 4.90
N PRO A 352 15.83 3.24 6.07
CA PRO A 352 16.84 3.83 6.94
C PRO A 352 18.19 4.10 6.25
N VAL A 353 18.66 5.35 6.31
CA VAL A 353 19.91 5.80 5.68
C VAL A 353 21.14 5.23 6.41
N PRO A 354 22.09 4.57 5.71
CA PRO A 354 23.32 4.06 6.29
C PRO A 354 24.24 5.16 6.85
N SER A 355 25.14 4.75 7.75
CA SER A 355 26.11 5.66 8.38
C SER A 355 27.10 6.24 7.35
N PRO A 356 27.27 7.58 7.23
CA PRO A 356 26.80 8.62 8.16
C PRO A 356 25.28 8.85 8.12
N ASN A 357 24.61 8.69 9.26
CA ASN A 357 23.15 8.77 9.31
C ASN A 357 22.67 10.21 9.01
N VAL A 358 21.66 10.33 8.15
CA VAL A 358 20.98 11.60 7.86
C VAL A 358 19.69 11.65 8.67
N THR A 359 19.62 12.55 9.64
CA THR A 359 18.41 12.71 10.46
C THR A 359 17.24 13.14 9.58
N PHE A 360 16.13 12.41 9.67
CA PHE A 360 14.96 12.54 8.79
C PHE A 360 15.23 12.22 7.30
N GLY A 361 16.33 11.56 6.95
CA GLY A 361 16.53 11.00 5.61
C GLY A 361 15.87 9.63 5.46
N SER A 362 15.57 9.25 4.22
CA SER A 362 15.22 7.88 3.82
C SER A 362 15.85 7.57 2.46
N LEU A 363 16.03 6.28 2.18
CA LEU A 363 16.40 5.71 0.89
C LEU A 363 15.18 5.34 0.01
N VAL A 364 13.95 5.44 0.54
CA VAL A 364 12.72 5.21 -0.23
C VAL A 364 11.79 6.43 -0.24
N SER A 365 11.15 6.68 -1.38
CA SER A 365 10.21 7.79 -1.53
C SER A 365 9.28 7.64 -2.73
N LEU A 366 8.05 8.16 -2.59
CA LEU A 366 7.26 8.51 -3.78
C LEU A 366 7.72 9.86 -4.31
N ASP A 367 8.23 9.91 -5.54
CA ASP A 367 8.77 11.11 -6.16
C ASP A 367 7.65 12.10 -6.58
N ARG A 368 6.47 11.57 -6.96
CA ARG A 368 5.25 12.29 -7.37
C ARG A 368 3.99 11.47 -7.01
N THR A 369 2.79 12.06 -7.14
CA THR A 369 1.53 11.35 -6.80
C THR A 369 1.12 10.27 -7.81
N VAL A 370 1.87 10.11 -8.91
CA VAL A 370 1.68 9.03 -9.89
C VAL A 370 2.66 7.88 -9.69
N ASP A 371 3.63 8.08 -8.79
CA ASP A 371 4.66 7.11 -8.44
C ASP A 371 4.10 6.06 -7.49
N GLN A 372 4.74 4.89 -7.48
CA GLN A 372 4.33 3.74 -6.68
C GLN A 372 5.49 2.78 -6.51
N ASP A 373 5.72 2.33 -5.29
CA ASP A 373 6.81 1.41 -4.99
C ASP A 373 6.30 0.02 -4.68
N TRP A 374 6.93 -0.99 -5.27
CA TRP A 374 6.60 -2.40 -5.03
C TRP A 374 7.75 -3.10 -4.31
N PHE A 375 7.45 -3.77 -3.21
CA PHE A 375 8.41 -4.52 -2.40
C PHE A 375 8.02 -5.99 -2.34
N GLU A 376 8.84 -6.88 -2.87
CA GLU A 376 8.64 -8.33 -2.84
C GLU A 376 9.26 -8.94 -1.58
N PHE A 377 8.46 -9.67 -0.79
CA PHE A 377 8.92 -10.46 0.34
C PHE A 377 8.44 -11.91 0.25
N ASN A 378 9.11 -12.82 0.94
CA ASN A 378 8.74 -14.23 0.98
C ASN A 378 8.47 -14.70 2.40
N THR A 379 7.59 -15.69 2.55
CA THR A 379 7.35 -16.43 3.80
C THR A 379 7.80 -17.88 3.68
N SER A 380 8.07 -18.53 4.82
CA SER A 380 8.46 -19.95 4.87
C SER A 380 7.34 -20.89 5.34
N ASN A 381 6.26 -20.35 5.89
CA ASN A 381 5.11 -21.05 6.45
C ASN A 381 3.83 -20.23 6.17
N ALA A 382 2.69 -20.69 6.68
CA ALA A 382 1.56 -19.82 6.94
C ALA A 382 1.93 -18.73 7.96
N SER A 383 1.58 -17.49 7.66
CA SER A 383 2.02 -16.33 8.44
C SER A 383 0.96 -15.24 8.52
N ALA A 384 0.93 -14.58 9.68
CA ALA A 384 0.33 -13.27 9.85
C ALA A 384 1.39 -12.18 9.58
N VAL A 385 1.00 -11.09 8.92
CA VAL A 385 1.90 -10.02 8.47
C VAL A 385 1.50 -8.70 9.10
N ASN A 386 2.47 -8.07 9.76
CA ASN A 386 2.35 -6.71 10.24
C ASN A 386 3.12 -5.80 9.26
N VAL A 387 2.44 -4.82 8.67
CA VAL A 387 3.03 -3.81 7.79
C VAL A 387 2.84 -2.43 8.41
N THR A 388 3.88 -1.60 8.40
CA THR A 388 3.84 -0.22 8.89
C THR A 388 4.57 0.70 7.93
N LEU A 389 3.88 1.73 7.43
CA LEU A 389 4.37 2.73 6.50
C LEU A 389 4.39 4.10 7.19
N THR A 390 5.59 4.57 7.54
CA THR A 390 5.79 5.80 8.32
C THR A 390 6.34 6.92 7.44
N PRO A 391 5.66 8.06 7.25
CA PRO A 391 6.22 9.22 6.57
C PRO A 391 7.47 9.74 7.29
N VAL A 392 8.51 10.07 6.51
CA VAL A 392 9.79 10.56 7.03
C VAL A 392 9.96 12.02 6.63
N GLY A 393 10.20 12.89 7.61
CA GLY A 393 10.41 14.31 7.33
C GLY A 393 10.47 15.20 8.56
N ARG A 394 10.47 16.50 8.32
CA ARG A 394 10.55 17.56 9.34
C ARG A 394 9.89 18.85 8.85
N VAL A 395 9.64 19.76 9.77
CA VAL A 395 9.34 21.16 9.45
C VAL A 395 10.64 21.93 9.26
N TYR A 396 10.78 22.70 8.17
CA TYR A 396 11.95 23.52 7.87
C TYR A 396 11.60 24.63 6.88
N GLN A 397 12.53 25.57 6.65
CA GLN A 397 12.38 26.59 5.63
C GLN A 397 13.16 26.19 4.39
N SER A 398 12.56 26.36 3.21
CA SER A 398 13.22 26.15 1.92
C SER A 398 12.93 27.34 1.02
N GLY A 399 13.96 27.95 0.45
CA GLY A 399 13.87 29.15 -0.37
C GLY A 399 15.13 29.35 -1.21
N GLN A 400 15.05 30.27 -2.16
CA GLN A 400 16.12 30.56 -3.13
C GLN A 400 17.09 31.63 -2.60
N GLN A 401 18.36 31.54 -2.97
CA GLN A 401 19.32 32.63 -2.78
C GLN A 401 18.93 33.80 -3.70
N ALA A 402 18.89 35.02 -3.16
CA ALA A 402 18.52 36.20 -3.92
C ALA A 402 19.64 36.62 -4.88
N SER A 403 19.28 37.24 -6.01
CA SER A 403 20.21 37.70 -7.07
C SER A 403 21.25 38.74 -6.62
N ASN A 404 21.14 39.28 -5.40
CA ASN A 404 22.15 40.12 -4.76
C ASN A 404 23.16 39.33 -3.88
N GLY A 405 23.10 37.99 -3.89
CA GLY A 405 23.91 37.10 -3.06
C GLY A 405 23.34 36.80 -1.68
N ALA A 406 22.32 37.53 -1.20
CA ALA A 406 21.75 37.29 0.12
C ALA A 406 20.98 35.96 0.17
N CYS A 407 21.00 35.28 1.31
CA CYS A 407 20.34 33.98 1.51
C CYS A 407 19.19 34.11 2.53
N PRO A 408 18.00 34.63 2.12
CA PRO A 408 16.89 34.93 3.01
C PRO A 408 16.14 33.68 3.46
N SER A 409 15.30 33.80 4.49
CA SER A 409 14.37 32.74 4.89
C SER A 409 13.27 32.52 3.84
N GLY A 410 13.09 31.28 3.40
CA GLY A 410 12.00 30.88 2.50
C GLY A 410 10.68 30.53 3.20
N PRO A 411 9.65 30.09 2.43
CA PRO A 411 8.46 29.45 2.99
C PRO A 411 8.81 28.26 3.88
N THR A 412 7.93 27.99 4.85
CA THR A 412 8.04 26.81 5.72
C THR A 412 7.34 25.63 5.06
N ILE A 413 8.05 24.51 4.95
CA ILE A 413 7.56 23.23 4.42
C ILE A 413 7.50 22.22 5.58
N ASP A 414 6.49 21.36 5.57
CA ASP A 414 6.45 20.15 6.40
C ASP A 414 6.55 18.90 5.51
N SER A 415 7.76 18.35 5.38
CA SER A 415 8.04 17.23 4.46
C SER A 415 7.44 15.89 4.90
N ARG A 416 6.76 15.84 6.05
CA ARG A 416 6.04 14.65 6.51
C ARG A 416 4.69 14.48 5.80
N ALA A 417 4.11 15.57 5.30
CA ALA A 417 2.73 15.63 4.82
C ALA A 417 2.64 16.26 3.42
N ILE A 418 3.53 15.84 2.52
CA ILE A 418 3.57 16.27 1.11
C ILE A 418 2.58 15.45 0.29
N GLN A 419 2.58 14.14 0.51
CA GLN A 419 1.65 13.19 -0.11
C GLN A 419 0.90 12.39 0.97
N ASP A 420 -0.28 11.94 0.58
CA ASP A 420 -1.15 11.05 1.35
C ASP A 420 -0.70 9.61 1.09
N LEU A 421 0.10 9.04 1.99
CA LEU A 421 0.66 7.70 1.80
C LEU A 421 -0.38 6.63 2.10
N ALA A 422 -0.54 5.69 1.18
CA ALA A 422 -1.36 4.49 1.35
C ALA A 422 -0.56 3.25 0.90
N PHE A 423 -0.99 2.06 1.31
CA PHE A 423 -0.42 0.83 0.79
C PHE A 423 -1.43 -0.30 0.57
N GLN A 424 -1.03 -1.25 -0.25
CA GLN A 424 -1.72 -2.51 -0.48
C GLN A 424 -0.79 -3.68 -0.19
N VAL A 425 -1.33 -4.74 0.42
CA VAL A 425 -0.67 -6.06 0.44
C VAL A 425 -1.28 -6.87 -0.71
N VAL A 426 -0.44 -7.51 -1.51
CA VAL A 426 -0.81 -8.15 -2.78
C VAL A 426 -0.24 -9.56 -2.85
N ASP A 427 -1.05 -10.51 -3.33
CA ASP A 427 -0.73 -11.92 -3.52
C ASP A 427 0.43 -12.15 -4.53
N ALA A 428 0.99 -13.35 -4.52
CA ALA A 428 2.03 -13.86 -5.41
C ALA A 428 1.78 -13.61 -6.91
N ASN A 429 0.51 -13.51 -7.32
CA ASN A 429 0.15 -13.20 -8.71
C ASN A 429 0.37 -11.72 -9.12
N GLY A 430 0.70 -10.84 -8.18
CA GLY A 430 0.99 -9.42 -8.42
C GLY A 430 -0.22 -8.55 -8.75
N SER A 431 -1.45 -9.04 -8.56
CA SER A 431 -2.69 -8.32 -8.90
C SER A 431 -3.85 -8.50 -7.92
N THR A 432 -3.98 -9.64 -7.24
CA THR A 432 -4.98 -9.82 -6.16
C THR A 432 -4.53 -9.07 -4.92
N VAL A 433 -5.25 -8.00 -4.58
CA VAL A 433 -5.05 -7.23 -3.36
C VAL A 433 -5.66 -8.01 -2.19
N LEU A 434 -4.84 -8.34 -1.20
CA LEU A 434 -5.23 -8.99 0.05
C LEU A 434 -5.74 -7.98 1.08
N ALA A 435 -5.10 -6.80 1.14
CA ALA A 435 -5.52 -5.68 2.00
C ALA A 435 -5.22 -4.34 1.34
N THR A 436 -6.04 -3.32 1.62
CA THR A 436 -5.78 -1.90 1.29
C THR A 436 -5.83 -1.08 2.57
N VAL A 437 -4.81 -0.25 2.81
CA VAL A 437 -4.63 0.49 4.06
C VAL A 437 -4.46 1.98 3.75
N ASN A 438 -5.40 2.78 4.26
CA ASN A 438 -5.52 4.23 4.05
C ASN A 438 -6.38 4.84 5.18
N ASN A 439 -5.93 4.63 6.41
CA ASN A 439 -6.65 4.92 7.66
C ASN A 439 -6.34 6.32 8.20
N THR A 440 -5.22 6.92 7.79
CA THR A 440 -4.79 8.25 8.18
C THR A 440 -4.71 9.17 6.96
N GLY A 441 -4.52 10.48 7.21
CA GLY A 441 -4.21 11.45 6.16
C GLY A 441 -2.74 11.84 6.16
N ALA A 442 -2.28 12.51 5.11
CA ALA A 442 -0.90 12.96 4.89
C ALA A 442 -0.16 13.37 6.17
N GLY A 443 0.95 12.68 6.46
CA GLY A 443 1.73 12.82 7.69
C GLY A 443 1.36 11.85 8.82
N GLY A 444 0.26 11.11 8.68
CA GLY A 444 -0.06 9.96 9.52
C GLY A 444 0.71 8.70 9.09
N THR A 445 0.77 7.72 10.00
CA THR A 445 1.40 6.41 9.73
C THR A 445 0.31 5.41 9.40
N GLU A 446 0.45 4.74 8.26
CA GLU A 446 -0.41 3.63 7.89
C GLU A 446 0.10 2.33 8.50
N SER A 447 -0.80 1.49 8.98
CA SER A 447 -0.45 0.17 9.49
C SER A 447 -1.60 -0.81 9.40
N ILE A 448 -1.27 -2.07 9.13
CA ILE A 448 -2.11 -3.24 9.38
C ILE A 448 -1.32 -4.20 10.27
N SER A 449 -2.02 -4.81 11.21
CA SER A 449 -1.47 -5.86 12.04
C SER A 449 -2.11 -7.20 11.67
N ASP A 450 -1.36 -8.27 11.92
CA ASP A 450 -1.82 -9.66 11.91
C ASP A 450 -2.57 -10.15 10.65
N LEU A 451 -2.38 -9.48 9.50
CA LEU A 451 -2.96 -9.87 8.22
C LEU A 451 -2.51 -11.28 7.80
N PHE A 452 -3.42 -12.24 7.79
CA PHE A 452 -3.14 -13.58 7.28
C PHE A 452 -2.93 -13.57 5.75
N ILE A 453 -1.83 -14.15 5.29
CA ILE A 453 -1.47 -14.22 3.86
C ILE A 453 -1.43 -15.65 3.30
N GLY A 454 -1.84 -16.64 4.10
CA GLY A 454 -1.72 -18.06 3.72
C GLY A 454 -0.29 -18.58 3.74
N GLY A 455 -0.08 -19.75 3.14
CA GLY A 455 1.12 -20.59 3.23
C GLY A 455 2.42 -20.00 2.64
N PRO A 456 3.51 -20.80 2.58
CA PRO A 456 4.81 -20.36 2.07
C PRO A 456 4.69 -19.82 0.63
N GLY A 457 5.07 -18.57 0.43
CA GLY A 457 4.87 -17.89 -0.85
C GLY A 457 5.69 -16.62 -1.03
N THR A 458 5.42 -15.97 -2.16
CA THR A 458 5.89 -14.62 -2.49
C THR A 458 4.72 -13.66 -2.35
N PHE A 459 4.94 -12.50 -1.76
CA PHE A 459 3.92 -11.48 -1.54
C PHE A 459 4.53 -10.11 -1.79
N TYR A 460 3.68 -9.11 -2.06
CA TYR A 460 4.13 -7.76 -2.32
C TYR A 460 3.48 -6.76 -1.36
N VAL A 461 4.24 -5.74 -0.97
CA VAL A 461 3.67 -4.47 -0.50
C VAL A 461 3.80 -3.45 -1.63
N ARG A 462 2.67 -2.85 -2.01
CA ARG A 462 2.61 -1.72 -2.95
C ARG A 462 2.35 -0.45 -2.16
N VAL A 463 3.33 0.45 -2.08
CA VAL A 463 3.17 1.80 -1.54
C VAL A 463 2.75 2.74 -2.68
N TYR A 464 1.78 3.63 -2.43
CA TYR A 464 1.30 4.58 -3.43
C TYR A 464 0.71 5.84 -2.79
N SER A 465 0.44 6.83 -3.63
CA SER A 465 -0.15 8.11 -3.22
C SER A 465 -1.67 8.09 -3.37
N ASN A 466 -2.40 8.35 -2.28
CA ASN A 466 -3.85 8.58 -2.29
C ASN A 466 -4.20 10.06 -2.57
N GLY A 467 -3.21 10.96 -2.61
CA GLY A 467 -3.40 12.38 -2.86
C GLY A 467 -2.26 13.28 -2.37
N GLY A 468 -2.49 14.58 -2.36
CA GLY A 468 -1.52 15.59 -1.90
C GLY A 468 -0.86 16.34 -3.06
N THR A 469 0.43 16.68 -2.90
CA THR A 469 1.20 17.51 -3.83
C THR A 469 2.17 16.66 -4.65
N ASN A 470 2.37 16.98 -5.93
CA ASN A 470 3.38 16.37 -6.80
C ASN A 470 4.81 16.78 -6.37
N ASP A 471 5.29 16.27 -5.25
CA ASP A 471 6.61 16.54 -4.68
C ASP A 471 7.04 15.36 -3.78
N THR A 472 8.33 15.19 -3.53
CA THR A 472 8.86 13.96 -2.92
C THR A 472 8.34 13.73 -1.49
N GLN A 473 7.74 12.57 -1.26
CA GLN A 473 7.37 12.07 0.07
C GLN A 473 8.27 10.91 0.47
N LEU A 474 9.26 11.19 1.34
CA LEU A 474 10.08 10.14 1.96
C LEU A 474 9.22 9.33 2.94
N TYR A 475 9.53 8.04 3.08
CA TYR A 475 8.91 7.16 4.07
C TYR A 475 9.88 6.09 4.56
N ASN A 476 9.51 5.34 5.59
CA ASN A 476 10.10 4.04 5.91
C ASN A 476 8.99 2.99 5.85
N LEU A 477 9.28 1.84 5.26
CA LEU A 477 8.40 0.68 5.24
C LEU A 477 8.95 -0.39 6.16
N SER A 478 8.17 -0.82 7.14
CA SER A 478 8.50 -1.96 8.00
C SER A 478 7.55 -3.11 7.71
N VAL A 479 8.10 -4.28 7.44
CA VAL A 479 7.34 -5.53 7.26
C VAL A 479 7.87 -6.55 8.26
N SER A 480 6.97 -7.22 8.96
CA SER A 480 7.33 -8.32 9.85
C SER A 480 6.29 -9.42 9.75
N VAL A 481 6.74 -10.65 9.96
CA VAL A 481 5.86 -11.82 9.95
C VAL A 481 5.94 -12.53 11.29
N SER A 482 4.82 -13.07 11.73
CA SER A 482 4.70 -14.10 12.77
C SER A 482 4.46 -15.44 12.08
N ASN A 483 4.77 -16.56 12.74
CA ASN A 483 4.10 -17.80 12.36
C ASN A 483 2.62 -17.61 12.69
N ALA A 484 1.73 -18.05 11.81
CA ALA A 484 0.33 -18.27 12.17
C ALA A 484 0.23 -19.55 13.01
N GLU A 485 0.84 -19.53 14.19
CA GLU A 485 0.68 -20.53 15.25
C GLU A 485 -0.46 -20.05 16.15
N CYS A 486 -1.65 -20.64 16.04
CA CYS A 486 -2.59 -20.64 17.16
C CYS A 486 -1.85 -21.30 18.35
N GLY A 487 -2.00 -20.76 19.55
CA GLY A 487 -1.22 -21.21 20.70
C GLY A 487 -1.61 -22.61 21.18
N ASN A 488 -1.08 -23.01 22.34
CA ASN A 488 -1.55 -24.24 23.01
C ASN A 488 -2.95 -24.05 23.66
N ASP A 489 -3.60 -22.92 23.42
CA ASP A 489 -4.97 -22.55 23.78
C ASP A 489 -5.99 -22.95 22.71
N GLY A 490 -5.57 -23.16 21.45
CA GLY A 490 -6.46 -23.60 20.36
C GLY A 490 -7.43 -22.54 19.87
N ASP A 491 -7.22 -21.29 20.29
CA ASP A 491 -7.95 -20.12 19.83
C ASP A 491 -7.19 -19.51 18.64
N CYS A 492 -7.91 -19.26 17.54
CA CYS A 492 -7.34 -18.68 16.32
C CYS A 492 -7.88 -17.27 16.02
N ASP A 493 -8.77 -16.74 16.87
CA ASP A 493 -9.45 -15.42 16.75
C ASP A 493 -8.50 -14.31 16.30
N ASP A 494 -8.63 -13.91 15.02
CA ASP A 494 -7.93 -12.76 14.42
C ASP A 494 -8.54 -11.41 14.82
N GLY A 495 -9.68 -11.42 15.53
CA GLY A 495 -10.41 -10.26 16.00
C GLY A 495 -11.36 -9.65 14.96
N ASP A 496 -11.54 -10.26 13.79
CA ASP A 496 -12.55 -9.89 12.80
C ASP A 496 -13.73 -10.89 12.80
N PRO A 497 -14.83 -10.60 13.54
CA PRO A 497 -15.99 -11.48 13.62
C PRO A 497 -16.78 -11.60 12.30
N CYS A 498 -16.29 -11.03 11.20
CA CYS A 498 -16.95 -11.02 9.90
C CYS A 498 -16.29 -11.94 8.85
N ASN A 499 -15.45 -12.90 9.27
CA ASN A 499 -14.78 -13.87 8.39
C ASN A 499 -15.14 -15.36 8.65
N GLY A 500 -16.15 -15.63 9.49
CA GLY A 500 -16.64 -16.96 9.86
C GLY A 500 -15.89 -17.59 11.06
N VAL A 501 -16.32 -18.78 11.50
CA VAL A 501 -15.63 -19.49 12.61
C VAL A 501 -14.29 -20.03 12.13
N GLU A 502 -13.20 -19.44 12.60
CA GLU A 502 -11.83 -19.79 12.21
C GLU A 502 -11.40 -21.17 12.72
N ILE A 503 -10.88 -22.02 11.82
CA ILE A 503 -10.55 -23.42 12.13
C ILE A 503 -9.04 -23.62 12.22
N CYS A 504 -8.57 -24.14 13.35
CA CYS A 504 -7.20 -24.62 13.50
C CYS A 504 -7.05 -26.03 12.92
N ILE A 505 -6.32 -26.17 11.80
CA ILE A 505 -5.98 -27.49 11.25
C ILE A 505 -4.45 -27.64 11.24
N ASP A 506 -3.92 -28.64 11.96
CA ASP A 506 -2.48 -28.92 12.11
C ASP A 506 -1.63 -27.71 12.55
N GLY A 507 -2.23 -26.76 13.30
CA GLY A 507 -1.56 -25.55 13.78
C GLY A 507 -1.46 -24.43 12.73
N ILE A 508 -2.39 -24.42 11.76
CA ILE A 508 -2.53 -23.38 10.73
C ILE A 508 -3.96 -22.84 10.82
N CYS A 509 -4.13 -21.51 10.87
CA CYS A 509 -5.43 -20.85 10.75
C CYS A 509 -5.99 -21.03 9.33
N PHE A 510 -7.29 -21.33 9.24
CA PHE A 510 -8.07 -21.19 8.02
C PHE A 510 -9.25 -20.26 8.32
N PRO A 511 -9.51 -19.23 7.48
CA PRO A 511 -10.71 -18.42 7.63
C PRO A 511 -11.94 -19.33 7.52
N GLY A 512 -12.98 -19.02 8.30
CA GLY A 512 -14.18 -19.83 8.38
C GLY A 512 -14.94 -19.94 7.05
N GLU A 513 -15.84 -20.91 6.96
CA GLU A 513 -16.92 -20.83 5.97
C GLU A 513 -17.90 -19.76 6.45
N ILE A 514 -18.21 -18.79 5.59
CA ILE A 514 -19.20 -17.75 5.89
C ILE A 514 -20.55 -18.43 6.13
N VAL A 515 -21.11 -18.24 7.32
CA VAL A 515 -22.45 -18.72 7.66
C VAL A 515 -23.38 -17.52 7.51
N ASP A 516 -24.30 -17.58 6.54
CA ASP A 516 -25.31 -16.55 6.27
C ASP A 516 -26.67 -17.25 6.23
N CYS A 517 -27.22 -17.51 7.42
CA CYS A 517 -28.41 -18.32 7.59
C CYS A 517 -29.66 -17.62 7.03
N ASN A 518 -29.75 -16.30 7.20
CA ASN A 518 -30.88 -15.47 6.75
C ASN A 518 -30.76 -15.06 5.26
N ASN A 519 -29.62 -15.39 4.62
CA ASN A 519 -29.28 -15.14 3.21
C ASN A 519 -29.30 -13.64 2.84
N ASN A 520 -28.89 -12.76 3.76
CA ASN A 520 -28.87 -11.31 3.54
C ASN A 520 -27.55 -10.79 2.92
N GLY A 521 -26.51 -11.63 2.89
CA GLY A 521 -25.17 -11.32 2.36
C GLY A 521 -24.16 -10.80 3.40
N ILE A 522 -24.47 -10.96 4.69
CA ILE A 522 -23.61 -10.66 5.86
C ILE A 522 -23.41 -11.99 6.59
N ASP A 523 -22.23 -12.20 7.17
CA ASP A 523 -21.98 -13.37 8.03
C ASP A 523 -22.77 -13.22 9.35
N ASP A 524 -23.37 -14.31 9.82
CA ASP A 524 -24.22 -14.39 11.01
C ASP A 524 -23.57 -13.74 12.25
N ALA A 525 -22.28 -13.98 12.50
CA ALA A 525 -21.56 -13.39 13.62
C ALA A 525 -21.35 -11.87 13.43
N CYS A 526 -21.18 -11.42 12.19
CA CYS A 526 -21.13 -10.01 11.82
C CYS A 526 -22.50 -9.33 11.96
N ASP A 527 -23.59 -10.04 11.62
CA ASP A 527 -24.98 -9.57 11.72
C ASP A 527 -25.39 -9.35 13.19
N ILE A 528 -24.99 -10.28 14.07
CA ILE A 528 -25.12 -10.17 15.53
C ILE A 528 -24.24 -9.05 16.08
N ALA A 529 -22.93 -9.04 15.77
CA ALA A 529 -21.98 -8.08 16.33
C ALA A 529 -22.27 -6.62 15.92
N SER A 530 -22.84 -6.42 14.73
CA SER A 530 -23.29 -5.12 14.24
C SER A 530 -24.69 -4.73 14.73
N GLY A 531 -25.42 -5.66 15.36
CA GLY A 531 -26.78 -5.47 15.88
C GLY A 531 -27.84 -5.33 14.79
N PHE A 532 -27.61 -5.91 13.61
CA PHE A 532 -28.61 -6.05 12.55
C PHE A 532 -29.57 -7.21 12.86
N SER A 533 -29.03 -8.31 13.37
CA SER A 533 -29.80 -9.41 13.99
C SER A 533 -29.54 -9.49 15.49
N GLN A 534 -30.36 -10.25 16.20
CA GLN A 534 -30.17 -10.54 17.62
C GLN A 534 -29.70 -11.98 17.81
N ASP A 535 -28.94 -12.20 18.89
CA ASP A 535 -28.63 -13.51 19.46
C ASP A 535 -28.94 -13.39 20.96
N CYS A 536 -30.16 -13.79 21.28
CA CYS A 536 -30.77 -13.60 22.58
C CYS A 536 -30.30 -14.63 23.63
N ASN A 537 -29.99 -15.85 23.19
CA ASN A 537 -29.58 -16.96 24.05
C ASN A 537 -28.04 -17.11 24.12
N GLY A 538 -27.30 -16.42 23.26
CA GLY A 538 -25.84 -16.33 23.22
C GLY A 538 -25.19 -17.52 22.53
N ASN A 539 -25.84 -18.14 21.56
CA ASN A 539 -25.35 -19.35 20.88
C ASN A 539 -24.57 -19.07 19.58
N GLY A 540 -24.50 -17.82 19.12
CA GLY A 540 -23.81 -17.40 17.89
C GLY A 540 -24.62 -17.56 16.61
N ILE A 541 -25.91 -17.91 16.69
CA ILE A 541 -26.84 -18.03 15.56
C ILE A 541 -27.92 -16.93 15.73
N PRO A 542 -28.25 -16.17 14.67
CA PRO A 542 -29.34 -15.19 14.72
C PRO A 542 -30.68 -15.80 15.17
N ASP A 543 -31.43 -15.08 16.02
CA ASP A 543 -32.75 -15.48 16.54
C ASP A 543 -33.69 -16.00 15.43
N GLU A 544 -33.74 -15.29 14.29
CA GLU A 544 -34.59 -15.66 13.14
C GLU A 544 -34.17 -16.96 12.43
N CYS A 545 -32.98 -17.45 12.73
CA CYS A 545 -32.36 -18.65 12.16
C CYS A 545 -32.30 -19.80 13.15
N ASP A 546 -32.27 -19.52 14.45
CA ASP A 546 -32.30 -20.49 15.53
C ASP A 546 -33.60 -21.33 15.49
N VAL A 547 -34.72 -20.66 15.18
CA VAL A 547 -36.06 -21.24 15.00
C VAL A 547 -36.26 -21.93 13.63
N LEU A 548 -35.30 -21.80 12.71
CA LEU A 548 -35.31 -22.44 11.39
C LEU A 548 -34.37 -23.65 11.38
N GLY A 549 -34.85 -24.78 10.88
CA GLY A 549 -34.00 -25.94 10.66
C GLY A 549 -32.89 -25.60 9.66
N GLN A 550 -31.65 -25.52 10.13
CA GLN A 550 -30.50 -25.15 9.30
C GLN A 550 -30.16 -26.24 8.29
N ILE A 551 -29.62 -25.86 7.12
CA ILE A 551 -29.11 -26.84 6.14
C ILE A 551 -27.71 -27.25 6.56
N TYR A 552 -27.58 -28.39 7.23
CA TYR A 552 -26.29 -29.03 7.45
C TYR A 552 -25.85 -29.74 6.16
N SER A 553 -24.61 -29.48 5.74
CA SER A 553 -23.99 -30.09 4.56
C SER A 553 -22.48 -30.23 4.78
N GLU A 554 -21.94 -31.43 4.59
CA GLU A 554 -20.50 -31.70 4.73
C GLU A 554 -19.98 -32.54 3.55
N GLN A 555 -18.70 -32.35 3.17
CA GLN A 555 -18.03 -33.13 2.14
C GLN A 555 -16.67 -33.65 2.63
N THR A 556 -16.42 -34.94 2.45
CA THR A 556 -15.11 -35.53 2.75
C THR A 556 -14.01 -35.04 1.81
N GLY A 557 -12.78 -35.05 2.31
CA GLY A 557 -11.59 -35.09 1.46
C GLY A 557 -11.58 -36.30 0.50
N ASN A 558 -10.53 -36.40 -0.33
CA ASN A 558 -10.40 -37.50 -1.28
C ASN A 558 -10.12 -38.84 -0.56
N LEU A 559 -11.08 -39.76 -0.59
CA LEU A 559 -11.00 -41.10 0.01
C LEU A 559 -10.21 -42.11 -0.85
N GLY A 560 -9.62 -41.66 -1.96
CA GLY A 560 -8.94 -42.47 -2.95
C GLY A 560 -9.89 -43.28 -3.84
N GLU A 561 -9.33 -44.12 -4.69
CA GLU A 561 -10.13 -45.01 -5.55
C GLU A 561 -10.80 -46.11 -4.72
N LEU A 562 -12.13 -46.21 -4.79
CA LEU A 562 -12.90 -47.29 -4.17
C LEU A 562 -12.67 -48.62 -4.90
N GLY A 563 -12.36 -49.68 -4.15
CA GLY A 563 -12.12 -51.01 -4.71
C GLY A 563 -12.04 -52.11 -3.67
N GLY A 564 -11.76 -53.35 -4.10
CA GLY A 564 -11.71 -54.52 -3.22
C GLY A 564 -10.58 -54.51 -2.17
N ALA A 565 -9.69 -53.52 -2.23
CA ALA A 565 -8.65 -53.25 -1.23
C ALA A 565 -8.84 -51.90 -0.50
N ASN A 566 -9.83 -51.09 -0.91
CA ASN A 566 -10.15 -49.78 -0.32
C ASN A 566 -11.67 -49.65 -0.17
N SER A 567 -12.16 -49.91 1.04
CA SER A 567 -13.56 -49.72 1.47
C SER A 567 -13.50 -48.84 2.72
N PRO A 568 -13.46 -47.50 2.55
CA PRO A 568 -13.22 -46.59 3.64
C PRO A 568 -14.39 -46.56 4.63
N THR A 569 -14.06 -46.28 5.88
CA THR A 569 -15.01 -45.77 6.88
C THR A 569 -14.73 -44.28 7.02
N VAL A 570 -15.78 -43.49 6.94
CA VAL A 570 -15.80 -42.04 7.14
C VAL A 570 -16.56 -41.79 8.43
N THR A 571 -16.05 -40.90 9.27
CA THR A 571 -16.85 -40.28 10.33
C THR A 571 -17.21 -38.88 9.85
N PHE A 572 -18.47 -38.51 10.03
CA PHE A 572 -18.89 -37.11 10.05
C PHE A 572 -19.00 -36.75 11.53
N ASP A 573 -18.26 -35.76 11.99
CA ASP A 573 -18.09 -35.45 13.40
C ASP A 573 -19.14 -34.41 13.85
N GLU A 574 -19.58 -34.47 15.11
CA GLU A 574 -20.50 -33.50 15.76
C GLU A 574 -21.81 -33.18 15.01
N THR A 575 -22.30 -34.11 14.18
CA THR A 575 -23.43 -33.88 13.27
C THR A 575 -24.71 -33.44 14.02
N PRO A 576 -25.48 -32.44 13.54
CA PRO A 576 -26.76 -32.05 14.13
C PRO A 576 -27.83 -33.16 14.06
N GLU A 577 -28.88 -33.08 14.87
CA GLU A 577 -30.02 -34.00 14.72
C GLU A 577 -30.76 -33.70 13.41
N ALA A 578 -31.00 -34.72 12.57
CA ALA A 578 -31.66 -34.54 11.29
C ALA A 578 -33.17 -34.36 11.46
N GLY A 579 -33.70 -33.21 11.04
CA GLY A 579 -35.12 -32.91 10.94
C GLY A 579 -35.74 -33.36 9.61
N SER A 580 -34.93 -33.57 8.58
CA SER A 580 -35.36 -34.10 7.26
C SER A 580 -34.64 -35.41 6.89
N THR A 581 -35.11 -36.06 5.82
CA THR A 581 -34.37 -37.13 5.12
C THR A 581 -32.94 -36.69 4.82
N VAL A 582 -31.98 -37.55 5.13
CA VAL A 582 -30.55 -37.33 4.91
C VAL A 582 -30.17 -37.77 3.50
N THR A 583 -29.48 -36.91 2.75
CA THR A 583 -29.02 -37.22 1.40
C THR A 583 -27.53 -37.49 1.41
N LEU A 584 -27.14 -38.76 1.23
CA LEU A 584 -25.74 -39.12 0.96
C LEU A 584 -25.48 -39.06 -0.54
N THR A 585 -24.41 -38.38 -0.96
CA THR A 585 -23.99 -38.26 -2.36
C THR A 585 -22.58 -38.82 -2.51
N LEU A 586 -22.40 -39.83 -3.35
CA LEU A 586 -21.09 -40.39 -3.67
C LEU A 586 -20.65 -39.93 -5.06
N GLU A 587 -19.56 -39.17 -5.11
CA GLU A 587 -18.82 -38.90 -6.34
C GLU A 587 -17.62 -39.87 -6.42
N ALA A 588 -17.43 -40.57 -7.53
CA ALA A 588 -16.29 -41.46 -7.70
C ALA A 588 -15.80 -41.63 -9.15
N ARG A 589 -14.49 -41.81 -9.30
CA ARG A 589 -13.86 -42.41 -10.49
C ARG A 589 -13.28 -43.77 -10.08
N GLY A 590 -14.06 -44.84 -10.29
CA GLY A 590 -13.68 -46.23 -9.96
C GLY A 590 -14.11 -47.25 -11.02
N GLN A 591 -14.10 -48.54 -10.67
CA GLN A 591 -14.41 -49.64 -11.59
C GLN A 591 -15.70 -50.39 -11.22
N PHE A 592 -16.85 -49.85 -11.64
CA PHE A 592 -18.17 -50.36 -11.25
C PHE A 592 -18.96 -51.10 -12.34
N ALA A 593 -18.47 -51.21 -13.59
CA ALA A 593 -19.28 -51.70 -14.72
C ALA A 593 -19.47 -53.23 -14.82
N ALA A 594 -18.98 -54.01 -13.84
CA ALA A 594 -19.21 -55.45 -13.82
C ALA A 594 -20.51 -55.79 -13.08
N ALA A 595 -21.23 -56.81 -13.57
CA ALA A 595 -22.51 -57.21 -13.02
C ALA A 595 -22.38 -57.68 -11.57
N GLY A 596 -22.97 -56.92 -10.63
CA GLY A 596 -22.86 -57.16 -9.19
C GLY A 596 -21.77 -56.35 -8.48
N ASN A 597 -21.14 -55.38 -9.17
CA ASN A 597 -20.36 -54.35 -8.51
C ASN A 597 -21.29 -53.23 -8.01
N SER A 598 -21.05 -52.81 -6.77
CA SER A 598 -21.73 -51.68 -6.11
C SER A 598 -20.95 -51.25 -4.87
N VAL A 599 -21.24 -50.06 -4.36
CA VAL A 599 -20.82 -49.63 -3.02
C VAL A 599 -22.01 -49.83 -2.09
N LEU A 600 -21.96 -50.83 -1.21
CA LEU A 600 -22.94 -50.98 -0.14
C LEU A 600 -22.61 -49.97 0.95
N VAL A 601 -23.54 -49.05 1.23
CA VAL A 601 -23.41 -48.05 2.29
C VAL A 601 -23.96 -48.65 3.59
N LEU A 602 -23.17 -48.61 4.66
CA LEU A 602 -23.60 -48.96 6.00
C LEU A 602 -23.44 -47.75 6.92
N ILE A 603 -24.40 -47.54 7.82
CA ILE A 603 -24.36 -46.52 8.87
C ILE A 603 -24.52 -47.26 10.20
N ASP A 604 -23.59 -47.05 11.14
CA ASP A 604 -23.36 -47.94 12.30
C ASP A 604 -23.57 -49.44 11.97
N ASN A 605 -22.77 -49.94 11.03
CA ASN A 605 -22.81 -51.35 10.57
C ASN A 605 -24.16 -51.83 10.00
N THR A 606 -25.18 -50.97 9.90
CA THR A 606 -26.50 -51.26 9.35
C THR A 606 -26.54 -50.88 7.87
N PRO A 607 -26.77 -51.83 6.94
CA PRO A 607 -26.84 -51.51 5.51
C PRO A 607 -28.06 -50.64 5.19
N VAL A 608 -27.82 -49.45 4.66
CA VAL A 608 -28.88 -48.47 4.33
C VAL A 608 -29.21 -48.43 2.83
N GLY A 609 -28.28 -48.82 1.96
CA GLY A 609 -28.51 -48.89 0.52
C GLY A 609 -27.26 -49.22 -0.28
N SER A 610 -27.38 -49.26 -1.60
CA SER A 610 -26.25 -49.46 -2.51
C SER A 610 -26.20 -48.37 -3.57
N LEU A 611 -25.00 -47.83 -3.78
CA LEU A 611 -24.66 -46.85 -4.80
C LEU A 611 -23.78 -47.48 -5.91
N LEU A 612 -23.69 -46.81 -7.05
CA LEU A 612 -22.85 -47.15 -8.20
C LEU A 612 -23.12 -48.56 -8.76
N VAL A 613 -24.38 -48.99 -8.75
CA VAL A 613 -24.80 -50.34 -9.11
C VAL A 613 -24.66 -50.58 -10.62
N ASN A 614 -23.60 -51.27 -11.02
CA ASN A 614 -23.14 -51.38 -12.41
C ASN A 614 -22.76 -50.01 -13.04
N GLY A 615 -22.13 -49.12 -12.25
CA GLY A 615 -21.62 -47.81 -12.70
C GLY A 615 -20.57 -47.90 -13.82
N ALA A 616 -19.92 -46.80 -14.20
CA ALA A 616 -18.93 -46.84 -15.27
C ALA A 616 -17.57 -47.40 -14.79
N ASN A 617 -16.66 -47.61 -15.75
CA ASN A 617 -15.27 -47.96 -15.47
C ASN A 617 -14.38 -46.76 -15.81
N CYS A 618 -13.74 -46.17 -14.80
CA CYS A 618 -12.88 -44.98 -14.90
C CYS A 618 -13.46 -43.91 -15.85
N PRO A 619 -14.70 -43.44 -15.61
CA PRO A 619 -15.37 -42.54 -16.55
C PRO A 619 -14.67 -41.17 -16.64
N ALA A 620 -14.82 -40.52 -17.79
CA ALA A 620 -14.20 -39.21 -18.06
C ALA A 620 -14.83 -38.05 -17.27
N VAL A 621 -16.09 -38.21 -16.86
CA VAL A 621 -16.79 -37.44 -15.81
C VAL A 621 -17.01 -38.43 -14.66
N PRO A 622 -16.82 -38.07 -13.38
CA PRO A 622 -17.06 -38.99 -12.27
C PRO A 622 -18.49 -39.53 -12.28
N ASP A 623 -18.68 -40.77 -11.83
CA ASP A 623 -20.03 -41.24 -11.51
C ASP A 623 -20.50 -40.52 -10.25
N LEU A 624 -21.73 -40.03 -10.25
CA LEU A 624 -22.34 -39.27 -9.16
C LEU A 624 -23.73 -39.86 -8.88
N GLU A 625 -23.94 -40.41 -7.70
CA GLU A 625 -25.22 -41.03 -7.32
C GLU A 625 -25.59 -40.71 -5.87
N THR A 626 -26.88 -40.57 -5.59
CA THR A 626 -27.42 -40.18 -4.29
C THR A 626 -28.23 -41.30 -3.64
N LEU A 627 -28.10 -41.42 -2.32
CA LEU A 627 -28.84 -42.37 -1.48
C LEU A 627 -29.59 -41.59 -0.39
N PRO A 628 -30.93 -41.54 -0.42
CA PRO A 628 -31.71 -41.02 0.70
C PRO A 628 -31.69 -42.01 1.87
N VAL A 629 -31.46 -41.48 3.07
CA VAL A 629 -31.43 -42.17 4.36
C VAL A 629 -32.49 -41.53 5.25
N ASP A 630 -33.27 -42.35 5.96
CA ASP A 630 -34.30 -41.84 6.87
C ASP A 630 -33.66 -41.14 8.08
N ALA A 631 -34.19 -39.99 8.49
CA ALA A 631 -33.72 -39.22 9.64
C ALA A 631 -33.59 -40.08 10.91
N SER A 632 -34.55 -40.99 11.14
CA SER A 632 -34.50 -41.88 12.31
C SER A 632 -33.32 -42.85 12.30
N ILE A 633 -32.85 -43.26 11.11
CA ILE A 633 -31.66 -44.11 10.98
C ILE A 633 -30.40 -43.30 11.28
N TRP A 634 -30.27 -42.10 10.69
CA TRP A 634 -29.15 -41.19 10.93
C TRP A 634 -29.05 -40.82 12.41
N ASN A 635 -30.14 -40.33 13.00
CA ASN A 635 -30.18 -39.89 14.40
C ASN A 635 -29.93 -41.05 15.37
N SER A 636 -30.33 -42.29 15.03
CA SER A 636 -30.02 -43.48 15.84
C SER A 636 -28.56 -43.94 15.79
N ALA A 637 -27.80 -43.46 14.81
CA ALA A 637 -26.38 -43.79 14.61
C ALA A 637 -25.42 -42.68 15.07
N ARG A 638 -25.94 -41.50 15.47
CA ARG A 638 -25.20 -40.46 16.18
C ARG A 638 -24.76 -41.00 17.54
N ASP A 639 -23.49 -40.86 17.88
CA ASP A 639 -22.97 -41.27 19.18
C ASP A 639 -23.15 -40.17 20.26
N SER A 640 -22.45 -40.26 21.39
CA SER A 640 -22.56 -39.28 22.47
C SER A 640 -21.98 -37.89 22.15
N ASN A 641 -21.17 -37.77 21.10
CA ASN A 641 -20.60 -36.51 20.63
C ASN A 641 -21.41 -35.95 19.43
N GLY A 642 -22.27 -36.77 18.82
CA GLY A 642 -22.99 -36.45 17.58
C GLY A 642 -22.39 -37.10 16.34
N ASP A 643 -21.29 -37.85 16.49
CA ASP A 643 -20.51 -38.42 15.39
C ASP A 643 -21.28 -39.54 14.67
N VAL A 644 -21.22 -39.59 13.33
CA VAL A 644 -21.86 -40.64 12.51
C VAL A 644 -20.85 -41.34 11.62
N SER A 645 -20.64 -42.63 11.88
CA SER A 645 -19.77 -43.51 11.08
C SER A 645 -20.48 -44.12 9.87
N VAL A 646 -20.00 -43.80 8.66
CA VAL A 646 -20.48 -44.33 7.37
C VAL A 646 -19.40 -45.20 6.71
N VAL A 647 -19.73 -46.47 6.43
CA VAL A 647 -18.85 -47.42 5.74
C VAL A 647 -19.24 -47.56 4.27
N LEU A 648 -18.28 -47.33 3.37
CA LEU A 648 -18.42 -47.55 1.93
C LEU A 648 -17.86 -48.93 1.56
N LEU A 649 -18.66 -49.98 1.75
CA LEU A 649 -18.24 -51.37 1.50
C LEU A 649 -18.37 -51.73 0.01
N VAL A 650 -17.23 -51.83 -0.67
CA VAL A 650 -17.20 -52.14 -2.11
C VAL A 650 -17.44 -53.63 -2.35
N GLN A 651 -18.47 -53.94 -3.13
CA GLN A 651 -18.81 -55.29 -3.56
C GLN A 651 -18.38 -55.52 -5.02
N GLY A 652 -17.94 -56.75 -5.33
CA GLY A 652 -17.64 -57.21 -6.71
C GLY A 652 -16.33 -56.73 -7.38
N ALA A 653 -15.66 -55.70 -6.84
CA ALA A 653 -14.54 -54.99 -7.49
C ALA A 653 -13.47 -55.87 -8.17
N SER A 654 -13.23 -55.62 -9.46
CA SER A 654 -12.48 -56.50 -10.36
C SER A 654 -10.97 -56.21 -10.50
N GLY A 655 -10.28 -55.92 -9.40
CA GLY A 655 -8.81 -56.01 -9.31
C GLY A 655 -7.99 -55.11 -10.26
N PHE A 656 -8.58 -54.09 -10.86
CA PHE A 656 -7.95 -53.09 -11.71
C PHE A 656 -8.21 -51.70 -11.14
N ALA A 657 -7.25 -50.79 -11.29
CA ALA A 657 -7.28 -49.45 -10.72
C ALA A 657 -7.18 -48.39 -11.84
N CYS A 658 -7.86 -47.26 -11.67
CA CYS A 658 -7.78 -46.05 -12.49
C CYS A 658 -6.44 -45.27 -12.32
N LEU A 659 -5.43 -45.91 -11.73
CA LEU A 659 -4.05 -45.41 -11.54
C LEU A 659 -4.00 -44.11 -10.72
N SER A 660 -3.47 -43.02 -11.28
CA SER A 660 -3.34 -41.73 -10.60
C SER A 660 -4.65 -40.95 -10.51
N ASP A 661 -5.65 -41.34 -11.28
CA ASP A 661 -6.84 -40.51 -11.56
C ASP A 661 -8.09 -41.04 -10.84
N GLY A 662 -7.93 -42.13 -10.08
CA GLY A 662 -8.98 -42.74 -9.25
C GLY A 662 -9.17 -41.97 -7.93
N PHE A 663 -10.39 -41.56 -7.66
CA PHE A 663 -10.75 -40.78 -6.48
C PHE A 663 -12.20 -41.08 -6.05
N SER A 664 -12.54 -40.73 -4.82
CA SER A 664 -13.93 -40.66 -4.38
C SER A 664 -14.11 -39.62 -3.28
N ARG A 665 -15.33 -39.08 -3.18
CA ARG A 665 -15.76 -38.16 -2.12
C ARG A 665 -17.20 -38.50 -1.74
N LEU A 666 -17.48 -38.47 -0.44
CA LEU A 666 -18.82 -38.60 0.09
C LEU A 666 -19.27 -37.22 0.57
N SER A 667 -20.51 -36.85 0.28
CA SER A 667 -21.17 -35.68 0.86
C SER A 667 -22.44 -36.10 1.57
N VAL A 668 -22.76 -35.40 2.66
CA VAL A 668 -24.02 -35.51 3.39
C VAL A 668 -24.73 -34.16 3.34
N ALA A 669 -26.06 -34.15 3.21
CA ALA A 669 -26.86 -32.94 3.33
C ALA A 669 -28.26 -33.23 3.89
N TYR A 670 -28.73 -32.40 4.83
CA TYR A 670 -30.08 -32.42 5.39
C TYR A 670 -30.45 -31.11 6.08
N THR A 671 -31.75 -30.91 6.31
CA THR A 671 -32.24 -29.91 7.25
C THR A 671 -32.16 -30.46 8.67
N ALA A 672 -31.39 -29.81 9.54
CA ALA A 672 -31.32 -30.11 10.97
C ALA A 672 -32.66 -29.80 11.66
N THR A 673 -32.88 -30.33 12.86
CA THR A 673 -33.89 -29.81 13.77
C THR A 673 -33.52 -28.36 14.15
N PRO A 674 -34.48 -27.43 14.28
CA PRO A 674 -34.24 -26.13 14.90
C PRO A 674 -33.53 -26.27 16.25
N PHE A 675 -32.71 -25.29 16.61
CA PHE A 675 -32.01 -25.26 17.89
C PHE A 675 -32.98 -24.80 19.00
N SER A 676 -33.79 -23.79 18.71
CA SER A 676 -34.88 -23.27 19.57
C SER A 676 -36.28 -23.60 19.04
N GLN A 677 -37.30 -23.41 19.87
CA GLN A 677 -38.70 -23.50 19.47
C GLN A 677 -39.27 -22.10 19.19
N ASP A 678 -40.20 -22.01 18.24
CA ASP A 678 -41.08 -20.85 18.02
C ASP A 678 -42.52 -21.37 18.03
N THR A 679 -43.10 -21.44 19.23
CA THR A 679 -44.44 -22.00 19.44
C THR A 679 -45.52 -21.06 18.92
N ASN A 680 -45.26 -19.74 18.87
CA ASN A 680 -46.24 -18.74 18.49
C ASN A 680 -46.18 -18.33 17.00
N GLY A 681 -45.06 -18.60 16.32
CA GLY A 681 -44.82 -18.40 14.90
C GLY A 681 -44.38 -16.99 14.51
N ASN A 682 -43.71 -16.25 15.40
CA ASN A 682 -43.29 -14.86 15.15
C ASN A 682 -41.84 -14.69 14.67
N GLY A 683 -41.03 -15.76 14.69
CA GLY A 683 -39.63 -15.73 14.30
C GLY A 683 -38.64 -15.35 15.42
N ILE A 684 -39.05 -15.45 16.69
CA ILE A 684 -38.19 -15.28 17.88
C ILE A 684 -38.21 -16.59 18.67
N PRO A 685 -37.08 -17.07 19.21
CA PRO A 685 -37.04 -18.21 20.12
C PRO A 685 -37.95 -18.04 21.35
N ASP A 686 -38.73 -19.07 21.71
CA ASP A 686 -39.62 -19.09 22.89
C ASP A 686 -38.85 -18.76 24.19
N GLU A 687 -37.58 -19.13 24.30
CA GLU A 687 -36.69 -18.81 25.43
C GLU A 687 -36.19 -17.35 25.48
N CYS A 688 -36.41 -16.60 24.41
CA CYS A 688 -35.93 -15.24 24.20
C CYS A 688 -37.05 -14.21 24.13
N GLU A 689 -38.28 -14.69 23.99
CA GLU A 689 -39.42 -13.95 24.44
C GLU A 689 -39.36 -13.83 25.97
N ASP A 690 -39.24 -12.59 26.46
CA ASP A 690 -39.88 -12.24 27.73
C ASP A 690 -41.36 -12.55 27.50
N LEU A 691 -41.80 -13.75 27.91
CA LEU A 691 -43.21 -14.14 27.89
C LEU A 691 -43.97 -13.00 28.57
N GLU A 692 -44.73 -12.21 27.80
CA GLU A 692 -45.69 -11.29 28.41
C GLU A 692 -46.53 -12.18 29.33
N PRO A 693 -46.53 -11.92 30.65
CA PRO A 693 -47.11 -12.85 31.60
C PRO A 693 -48.53 -13.09 31.15
N VAL A 694 -48.86 -14.37 30.93
CA VAL A 694 -50.20 -14.80 30.52
C VAL A 694 -51.18 -13.99 31.34
N ASP A 695 -51.99 -13.15 30.69
CA ASP A 695 -52.88 -12.26 31.43
C ASP A 695 -53.78 -13.16 32.27
N CYS A 696 -53.53 -13.15 33.58
CA CYS A 696 -54.22 -13.93 34.58
C CYS A 696 -55.16 -12.95 35.31
N PRO A 697 -56.25 -12.44 34.68
CA PRO A 697 -57.06 -11.35 35.20
C PRO A 697 -57.85 -11.70 36.48
N PHE A 698 -57.67 -12.91 36.99
CA PHE A 698 -58.22 -13.43 38.24
C PHE A 698 -57.15 -13.76 39.30
N ASP A 699 -55.86 -13.58 38.98
CA ASP A 699 -54.75 -13.45 39.93
C ASP A 699 -54.57 -11.95 40.20
N ILE A 700 -54.99 -11.54 41.39
CA ILE A 700 -55.00 -10.15 41.83
C ILE A 700 -54.30 -9.98 43.18
N THR A 701 -53.97 -11.08 43.88
CA THR A 701 -53.21 -11.04 45.12
C THR A 701 -52.59 -12.38 45.51
N GLY A 702 -51.33 -12.36 45.94
CA GLY A 702 -50.75 -13.49 46.67
C GLY A 702 -51.29 -13.67 48.10
N PRO A 703 -50.80 -14.68 48.85
CA PRO A 703 -51.15 -14.95 50.25
C PRO A 703 -51.01 -13.80 51.25
N ALA A 704 -50.38 -12.69 50.86
CA ALA A 704 -50.26 -11.46 51.65
C ALA A 704 -51.57 -10.63 51.69
N LEU A 705 -52.49 -10.81 50.72
CA LEU A 705 -53.74 -10.05 50.57
C LEU A 705 -53.50 -8.52 50.46
N ASP A 706 -52.48 -8.12 49.72
CA ASP A 706 -52.01 -6.75 49.54
C ASP A 706 -52.27 -6.17 48.13
N GLY A 707 -52.92 -6.94 47.25
CA GLY A 707 -53.27 -6.51 45.89
C GLY A 707 -52.12 -6.64 44.89
N VAL A 708 -51.11 -7.46 45.20
CA VAL A 708 -50.00 -7.79 44.30
C VAL A 708 -50.17 -9.24 43.82
N PRO A 709 -50.42 -9.48 42.52
CA PRO A 709 -50.49 -10.82 41.92
C PRO A 709 -49.24 -11.66 42.20
N ASP A 710 -49.38 -12.98 42.33
CA ASP A 710 -48.24 -13.89 42.61
C ASP A 710 -48.02 -15.03 41.60
N GLY A 711 -48.78 -15.02 40.50
CA GLY A 711 -48.77 -16.02 39.44
C GLY A 711 -49.81 -17.12 39.63
N ILE A 712 -50.57 -17.16 40.73
CA ILE A 712 -51.43 -18.30 41.07
C ILE A 712 -52.86 -17.86 41.42
N VAL A 713 -53.81 -18.07 40.51
CA VAL A 713 -55.24 -17.92 40.80
C VAL A 713 -55.66 -18.88 41.92
N SER A 714 -55.90 -18.33 43.11
CA SER A 714 -56.00 -19.05 44.36
C SER A 714 -57.19 -18.59 45.20
N VAL A 715 -57.40 -19.21 46.36
CA VAL A 715 -58.43 -18.75 47.32
C VAL A 715 -58.05 -17.39 47.95
N ALA A 716 -56.81 -16.89 47.81
CA ALA A 716 -56.43 -15.55 48.25
C ALA A 716 -57.16 -14.48 47.42
N ASP A 717 -57.12 -14.61 46.09
CA ASP A 717 -57.73 -13.73 45.09
C ASP A 717 -59.22 -13.55 45.29
N LEU A 718 -59.95 -14.66 45.41
CA LEU A 718 -61.38 -14.62 45.67
C LEU A 718 -61.71 -13.93 47.01
N ASN A 719 -60.91 -14.13 48.05
CA ASN A 719 -61.15 -13.48 49.34
C ASN A 719 -60.85 -11.97 49.30
N TYR A 720 -59.82 -11.57 48.57
CA TYR A 720 -59.44 -10.16 48.38
C TYR A 720 -60.46 -9.42 47.52
N TYR A 721 -60.85 -10.00 46.38
CA TYR A 721 -61.91 -9.50 45.52
C TYR A 721 -63.25 -9.38 46.26
N LEU A 722 -63.63 -10.40 47.04
CA LEU A 722 -64.83 -10.34 47.90
C LEU A 722 -64.76 -9.21 48.93
N GLY A 723 -63.56 -8.85 49.41
CA GLY A 723 -63.35 -7.69 50.27
C GLY A 723 -63.70 -6.39 49.52
N LEU A 724 -63.03 -6.14 48.39
CA LEU A 724 -63.27 -4.98 47.53
C LEU A 724 -64.75 -4.85 47.13
N TRP A 725 -65.37 -5.95 46.72
CA TRP A 725 -66.79 -5.99 46.33
C TRP A 725 -67.75 -5.70 47.48
N LEU A 726 -67.47 -6.21 48.70
CA LEU A 726 -68.30 -5.96 49.88
C LEU A 726 -68.19 -4.52 50.38
N ASP A 727 -67.01 -3.90 50.25
CA ASP A 727 -66.78 -2.50 50.60
C ASP A 727 -67.26 -1.53 49.48
N GLY A 728 -67.52 -2.06 48.29
CA GLY A 728 -67.98 -1.29 47.12
C GLY A 728 -66.85 -0.47 46.48
N ASP A 729 -65.61 -0.97 46.55
CA ASP A 729 -64.45 -0.33 45.96
C ASP A 729 -64.48 -0.40 44.43
N MET A 730 -64.01 0.65 43.76
CA MET A 730 -64.00 0.72 42.29
C MET A 730 -63.06 -0.31 41.66
N ASP A 731 -62.08 -0.82 42.41
CA ASP A 731 -61.22 -1.93 41.98
C ASP A 731 -62.00 -3.27 41.85
N ALA A 732 -63.26 -3.33 42.30
CA ALA A 732 -64.17 -4.45 42.06
C ALA A 732 -65.19 -4.22 40.91
N ASP A 733 -65.17 -3.07 40.23
CA ASP A 733 -65.92 -2.83 38.98
C ASP A 733 -65.11 -3.44 37.82
N VAL A 734 -65.49 -4.64 37.41
CA VAL A 734 -64.79 -5.45 36.39
C VAL A 734 -65.67 -5.74 35.18
N THR A 735 -66.98 -5.54 35.28
CA THR A 735 -67.88 -5.72 34.12
C THR A 735 -69.22 -5.02 34.27
N GLY A 736 -69.70 -4.42 33.18
CA GLY A 736 -71.08 -4.00 33.08
C GLY A 736 -72.09 -5.17 32.97
N PRO A 737 -73.40 -4.88 32.92
CA PRO A 737 -74.48 -5.87 32.71
C PRO A 737 -74.37 -6.76 31.46
N ALA A 738 -73.40 -6.51 30.58
CA ALA A 738 -73.10 -7.32 29.41
C ALA A 738 -72.24 -8.56 29.72
N LEU A 739 -71.53 -8.59 30.86
CA LEU A 739 -70.59 -9.66 31.25
C LEU A 739 -69.45 -9.85 30.22
N ASP A 740 -68.95 -8.75 29.66
CA ASP A 740 -67.91 -8.68 28.62
C ASP A 740 -66.52 -8.31 29.16
N GLY A 741 -66.36 -8.13 30.47
CA GLY A 741 -65.10 -7.76 31.11
C GLY A 741 -64.75 -6.28 30.98
N ILE A 742 -65.75 -5.43 30.67
CA ILE A 742 -65.57 -3.98 30.55
C ILE A 742 -66.29 -3.29 31.72
N PRO A 743 -65.56 -2.63 32.64
CA PRO A 743 -66.13 -1.86 33.76
C PRO A 743 -67.14 -0.79 33.31
N ASP A 744 -68.22 -0.57 34.07
CA ASP A 744 -69.28 0.40 33.72
C ASP A 744 -69.40 1.62 34.65
N GLY A 745 -68.56 1.67 35.69
CA GLY A 745 -68.53 2.70 36.72
C GLY A 745 -69.33 2.36 37.98
N ILE A 746 -69.88 1.13 38.09
CA ILE A 746 -70.77 0.73 39.19
C ILE A 746 -70.50 -0.72 39.61
N VAL A 747 -70.01 -0.93 40.83
CA VAL A 747 -69.90 -2.26 41.44
C VAL A 747 -71.31 -2.85 41.66
N THR A 748 -71.60 -3.98 41.02
CA THR A 748 -72.88 -4.68 41.09
C THR A 748 -72.71 -6.19 41.33
N THR A 749 -73.81 -6.94 41.33
CA THR A 749 -73.74 -8.40 41.27
C THR A 749 -73.31 -8.95 39.90
N ALA A 750 -73.19 -8.13 38.85
CA ALA A 750 -72.64 -8.58 37.57
C ALA A 750 -71.15 -8.90 37.73
N ASP A 751 -70.40 -7.95 38.31
CA ASP A 751 -68.99 -8.01 38.67
C ASP A 751 -68.64 -9.25 39.48
N LEU A 752 -69.36 -9.47 40.59
CA LEU A 752 -69.16 -10.65 41.42
C LEU A 752 -69.37 -11.96 40.67
N ASN A 753 -70.39 -12.04 39.81
CA ASN A 753 -70.65 -13.26 39.05
C ASN A 753 -69.61 -13.48 37.94
N PHE A 754 -69.09 -12.41 37.33
CA PHE A 754 -68.05 -12.46 36.32
C PHE A 754 -66.71 -12.89 36.91
N PHE A 755 -66.26 -12.23 37.97
CA PHE A 755 -65.00 -12.57 38.65
C PHE A 755 -65.05 -13.99 39.24
N VAL A 756 -66.14 -14.37 39.93
CA VAL A 756 -66.28 -15.74 40.49
C VAL A 756 -66.35 -16.79 39.38
N GLY A 757 -66.95 -16.47 38.23
CA GLY A 757 -66.96 -17.35 37.06
C GLY A 757 -65.56 -17.59 36.51
N GLY A 758 -64.84 -16.51 36.18
CA GLY A 758 -63.46 -16.58 35.68
C GLY A 758 -62.50 -17.23 36.66
N TRP A 759 -62.61 -16.90 37.95
CA TRP A 759 -61.83 -17.52 39.04
C TRP A 759 -62.07 -19.04 39.14
N LEU A 760 -63.32 -19.50 38.99
CA LEU A 760 -63.62 -20.94 39.00
C LEU A 760 -63.03 -21.67 37.80
N ASP A 761 -63.02 -21.03 36.63
CA ASP A 761 -62.52 -21.61 35.38
C ASP A 761 -60.99 -21.60 35.26
N SER A 762 -60.28 -20.80 36.08
CA SER A 762 -58.81 -20.61 36.09
C SER A 762 -58.09 -21.21 37.31
N GLN A 763 -58.78 -21.98 38.16
CA GLN A 763 -58.19 -22.58 39.38
C GLN A 763 -56.91 -23.38 39.13
N GLY A 764 -55.77 -22.85 39.58
CA GLY A 764 -54.47 -23.52 39.49
C GLY A 764 -53.89 -23.64 38.08
N ALA A 765 -54.26 -22.72 37.17
CA ALA A 765 -53.75 -22.66 35.81
C ALA A 765 -53.23 -21.25 35.48
N CYS A 766 -51.94 -21.02 35.74
CA CYS A 766 -51.05 -20.00 35.18
C CYS A 766 -49.60 -20.49 35.42
N GLU A 767 -48.97 -21.08 34.40
CA GLU A 767 -47.53 -21.42 34.31
C GLU A 767 -47.07 -21.10 32.88
#